data_AF-A0A0L0BL87-F1
#
_entry.id   AF-A0A0L0BL87-F1
#
_cell.length_a   1.000
_cell.length_b   1.000
_cell.length_c   1.000
_cell.angle_alpha   90.00
_cell.angle_beta   90.00
_cell.angle_gamma   90.00
#
_symmetry.space_group_name_H-M   'P 1'
#
loop_
_entity.id
_entity.type
_entity.pdbx_description
1 polymer ?
#
loop_
_entity_poly.entity_id
_entity_poly.type
_entity_poly.pdbx_seq_one_letter_code
_entity_poly.pdbx_strand_id
1 'polypeptide(L)'
;MVVESKTTQNTSETNKDEHMKESEECDNKKEEKCDSNNAFNTKENTNSNNNETAVPNNTAPVEKTNVNTTAGPNQEMEINIGDVYMIKRTDGNVHAAQIIQSRECEQGTNPQQQEYYVHYVGLNRRLDEWVSRDRITDCTEAEGGGAAAAGGPDVADSVGAKTIKQLSKEQIASLENPSAVENSDRKLTRNQKRRHDEINHVQKTYAEMDPTTAALEKEHEAITKVKYIDKLRIGRFEIDTWYFSPYPDEYGKVGTLYVCEYCLKYMRFQKTYRYHASECTQRQPPGNEIYRKGTISIFEIDGKDHKLYCQMLCLMAKLFLDHKTLYYDVEPFYFYVLCEIDKKGAHIVGYFSKEKESPENNNVACILILPPYQRKGYGKLLIAFSYELSRREGVVGSPEKPLSDLGRLSYRSYWAYTLLELMKDCRTTTQSIKELSELSGITHDDIIYTLQSMKMVKYWKGQHVICVTPKTIMEHLQLPQFKRPKLTHSINMGLLSDPSLTPRHKFGKILTKYHSKLGWLLYLLSIVWFGCLGHKDFNHGTYLSENALSPGLVYPEIKQDSSRWAQQLVDELKAERETHKSTTPHAWISAKMKQIGLETYVHNYTLRYPFGGGKEFHGKNVYGILRAPRTSSTEGLVFSAPYRPPSSYHTDIVASVPILLAFADFARKKNYWAKDIIFLVTEQEQLGMHAFLEAYFNTEMDENTKQNTFLNYGNLPARAGSLQAALNIEVQDLDIDYIDVKIEGLNGQLPNLDMFNLVQRITAREGIISGYKQTPIKKRRSSQYTSVGSNIKNLLSMLLSQTTGVPNGNHGLFHRHRIESLTLEAVKRPKTGSNRYNSGLPLLKTIEGISRSLNNLLERFHQSYFFYILAQNDRFVSIGDYMPCLVLLVVPLFIKSFLMWLIAGGQVKDGDKEDTEEQVTYITDKEYNEVQLVPAVMFIIYACAIGYMCRQLLALELVVNALSSYGLTTSQSVTVSMLLWVVLAICLPFIYRLSVTAMHWLHLASLVGLGTVLVVVGLLNFALAFLIALVCVPLAVGIKPNMQRGFRKSFLTFYCVLLNPIVFIYGLVFILTLFQFPELKMKEIALRAVKASMDAITFSLTDNLIYNNWLCTIVTSVLLPLWCCFWTLILNKTKNEPLLSSTSKKMD
;
A
#
# COMPACT_ATOMS: atom_id res chain seq x y z
N MET A 1 -32.15 -51.32 -35.21
CA MET A 1 -32.72 -49.96 -35.39
C MET A 1 -31.51 -49.03 -35.48
N VAL A 2 -31.05 -48.69 -36.69
CA VAL A 2 -31.56 -47.61 -37.58
C VAL A 2 -31.13 -46.25 -37.01
N VAL A 3 -30.04 -45.57 -37.46
CA VAL A 3 -29.76 -44.90 -38.78
C VAL A 3 -30.51 -43.55 -38.89
N GLU A 4 -30.02 -42.42 -39.41
CA GLU A 4 -28.78 -42.00 -40.16
C GLU A 4 -28.22 -40.67 -39.54
N SER A 5 -26.96 -40.22 -39.50
CA SER A 5 -25.62 -40.62 -40.03
C SER A 5 -25.06 -39.98 -41.35
N LYS A 6 -25.09 -38.64 -41.49
CA LYS A 6 -24.30 -37.83 -42.46
C LYS A 6 -23.68 -36.60 -41.75
N THR A 7 -22.44 -36.14 -41.93
CA THR A 7 -21.33 -36.28 -42.92
C THR A 7 -21.22 -35.12 -43.93
N THR A 8 -19.99 -34.57 -43.97
CA THR A 8 -19.42 -33.47 -44.77
C THR A 8 -19.49 -33.62 -46.30
N GLN A 9 -19.28 -32.52 -47.05
CA GLN A 9 -18.05 -32.20 -47.84
C GLN A 9 -18.33 -31.39 -49.14
N ASN A 10 -17.26 -30.82 -49.72
CA ASN A 10 -17.09 -30.18 -51.04
C ASN A 10 -17.61 -28.72 -51.24
N THR A 11 -17.06 -27.89 -52.15
CA THR A 11 -15.68 -27.38 -52.44
C THR A 11 -15.62 -26.78 -53.87
N SER A 12 -15.26 -25.49 -53.99
CA SER A 12 -14.71 -24.80 -55.18
C SER A 12 -14.27 -23.39 -54.71
N GLU A 13 -13.04 -22.88 -54.85
CA GLU A 13 -12.20 -22.68 -56.05
C GLU A 13 -12.83 -21.72 -57.09
N THR A 14 -12.14 -20.69 -57.64
CA THR A 14 -10.77 -20.14 -57.41
C THR A 14 -10.67 -18.68 -57.91
N ASN A 15 -9.51 -18.01 -57.66
CA ASN A 15 -9.04 -16.71 -58.20
C ASN A 15 -9.70 -15.43 -57.60
N LYS A 16 -9.02 -14.30 -57.33
CA LYS A 16 -7.60 -13.89 -57.15
C LYS A 16 -7.67 -12.52 -56.35
N ASP A 17 -6.63 -11.84 -55.85
CA ASP A 17 -5.20 -11.89 -56.18
C ASP A 17 -4.22 -11.41 -55.04
N GLU A 18 -2.92 -11.49 -55.36
CA GLU A 18 -1.65 -10.95 -54.81
C GLU A 18 -1.67 -9.46 -54.36
N HIS A 19 -0.77 -8.92 -53.51
CA HIS A 19 0.38 -9.40 -52.68
C HIS A 19 0.56 -8.40 -51.49
N MET A 20 1.52 -8.37 -50.55
CA MET A 20 2.83 -8.99 -50.20
C MET A 20 2.96 -8.90 -48.61
N LYS A 21 3.83 -9.50 -47.77
CA LYS A 21 5.26 -9.92 -47.75
C LYS A 21 6.28 -8.73 -47.72
N GLU A 22 7.29 -8.65 -46.84
CA GLU A 22 7.78 -9.57 -45.77
C GLU A 22 8.68 -8.85 -44.70
N SER A 23 9.05 -9.59 -43.64
CA SER A 23 10.11 -9.45 -42.58
C SER A 23 11.14 -8.29 -42.51
N GLU A 24 11.58 -7.92 -41.28
CA GLU A 24 12.95 -8.19 -40.75
C GLU A 24 13.17 -7.80 -39.25
N GLU A 25 14.33 -8.18 -38.65
CA GLU A 25 14.66 -8.10 -37.20
C GLU A 25 16.19 -7.87 -36.97
N CYS A 26 16.57 -7.15 -35.89
CA CYS A 26 17.96 -6.85 -35.42
C CYS A 26 18.84 -5.98 -36.35
N ASP A 27 19.80 -5.15 -35.89
CA ASP A 27 20.92 -5.48 -34.99
C ASP A 27 21.52 -4.24 -34.22
N ASN A 28 22.83 -4.26 -33.88
CA ASN A 28 23.45 -3.60 -32.71
C ASN A 28 24.40 -2.38 -32.97
N LYS A 29 24.49 -1.51 -31.95
CA LYS A 29 25.70 -0.85 -31.37
C LYS A 29 26.50 0.29 -32.08
N LYS A 30 26.71 1.35 -31.27
CA LYS A 30 28.00 2.00 -30.85
C LYS A 30 28.64 3.19 -31.60
N GLU A 31 29.09 4.15 -30.77
CA GLU A 31 30.37 4.90 -30.78
C GLU A 31 30.62 5.97 -31.88
N GLU A 32 31.32 7.11 -31.64
CA GLU A 32 31.74 7.87 -30.43
C GLU A 32 32.33 9.26 -30.89
N LYS A 33 32.73 10.15 -29.95
CA LYS A 33 33.68 11.30 -30.09
C LYS A 33 33.13 12.59 -30.72
N CYS A 34 33.66 13.80 -30.47
CA CYS A 34 34.58 14.44 -29.48
C CYS A 34 34.44 15.98 -29.72
N ASP A 35 34.65 16.97 -28.84
CA ASP A 35 34.84 17.16 -27.37
C ASP A 35 34.36 18.63 -27.07
N SER A 36 34.72 19.44 -26.06
CA SER A 36 35.69 19.40 -24.94
C SER A 36 35.36 20.42 -23.84
N ASN A 37 36.00 20.26 -22.67
CA ASN A 37 36.46 21.28 -21.71
C ASN A 37 35.45 22.33 -21.15
N ASN A 38 35.08 22.29 -19.85
CA ASN A 38 35.85 22.57 -18.61
C ASN A 38 35.85 24.06 -18.18
N ALA A 39 35.74 24.45 -16.89
CA ALA A 39 35.41 23.71 -15.66
C ALA A 39 35.05 24.68 -14.48
N PHE A 40 34.45 24.11 -13.42
CA PHE A 40 34.48 24.48 -11.97
C PHE A 40 34.68 25.93 -11.46
N ASN A 41 33.83 26.32 -10.48
CA ASN A 41 34.07 27.07 -9.20
C ASN A 41 35.16 28.18 -9.14
N THR A 42 35.04 29.28 -8.38
CA THR A 42 34.73 29.32 -6.92
C THR A 42 34.60 30.78 -6.39
N LYS A 43 33.77 31.02 -5.36
CA LYS A 43 33.88 32.00 -4.22
C LYS A 43 34.16 33.52 -4.41
N GLU A 44 33.41 34.32 -3.62
CA GLU A 44 33.82 35.45 -2.73
C GLU A 44 34.94 36.42 -3.20
N ASN A 45 34.77 37.76 -3.27
CA ASN A 45 34.63 38.65 -2.09
C ASN A 45 34.40 40.17 -2.38
N THR A 46 33.65 40.83 -1.47
CA THR A 46 33.72 42.22 -0.91
C THR A 46 34.38 43.46 -1.59
N ASN A 47 33.74 44.64 -1.34
CA ASN A 47 34.32 46.00 -1.12
C ASN A 47 34.83 46.86 -2.33
N SER A 48 34.86 48.21 -2.31
CA SER A 48 34.13 49.24 -1.51
C SER A 48 34.40 50.71 -1.98
N ASN A 49 33.36 51.56 -1.94
CA ASN A 49 33.31 53.02 -1.58
C ASN A 49 34.10 54.17 -2.28
N ASN A 50 33.43 55.33 -2.25
CA ASN A 50 33.87 56.76 -2.35
C ASN A 50 34.30 57.30 -3.75
N ASN A 51 33.86 58.46 -4.26
CA ASN A 51 33.49 59.82 -3.76
C ASN A 51 34.64 60.84 -3.77
N GLU A 52 34.52 61.91 -4.58
CA GLU A 52 34.96 63.29 -4.23
C GLU A 52 34.33 64.37 -5.16
N THR A 53 34.46 65.66 -4.83
CA THR A 53 33.64 66.77 -5.36
C THR A 53 34.38 68.13 -5.43
N ALA A 54 34.13 68.95 -6.47
CA ALA A 54 34.31 70.42 -6.44
C ALA A 54 33.59 71.15 -7.62
N VAL A 55 33.34 72.47 -7.48
CA VAL A 55 32.73 73.40 -8.47
C VAL A 55 33.55 74.72 -8.47
N PRO A 56 33.42 75.66 -9.45
CA PRO A 56 32.56 76.85 -9.18
C PRO A 56 31.94 77.65 -10.39
N ASN A 57 30.75 78.20 -10.15
CA ASN A 57 30.22 79.55 -10.45
C ASN A 57 30.09 80.18 -11.88
N ASN A 58 28.83 80.57 -12.20
CA ASN A 58 28.29 81.87 -12.69
C ASN A 58 28.76 82.47 -14.06
N THR A 59 27.98 83.29 -14.81
CA THR A 59 26.80 84.15 -14.51
C THR A 59 25.87 84.34 -15.75
N ALA A 60 24.65 84.89 -15.60
CA ALA A 60 23.66 85.18 -16.68
C ALA A 60 23.89 86.54 -17.41
N PRO A 61 23.18 86.95 -18.50
CA PRO A 61 21.74 87.38 -18.48
C PRO A 61 20.90 87.10 -19.80
N VAL A 62 19.57 86.83 -19.81
CA VAL A 62 18.33 87.70 -19.86
C VAL A 62 17.67 87.98 -21.26
N GLU A 63 16.44 87.46 -21.42
CA GLU A 63 15.21 87.94 -22.15
C GLU A 63 15.02 88.17 -23.68
N LYS A 64 13.88 87.61 -24.18
CA LYS A 64 12.84 88.16 -25.13
C LYS A 64 13.20 88.36 -26.63
N THR A 65 12.27 88.38 -27.62
CA THR A 65 10.77 88.44 -27.65
C THR A 65 10.18 87.85 -28.96
N ASN A 66 8.88 87.44 -28.95
CA ASN A 66 7.86 87.37 -30.04
C ASN A 66 8.20 86.67 -31.40
N VAL A 67 7.54 85.56 -31.82
CA VAL A 67 6.12 85.35 -32.26
C VAL A 67 5.83 85.82 -33.71
N ASN A 68 5.63 84.88 -34.67
CA ASN A 68 4.27 84.57 -35.20
C ASN A 68 4.15 83.33 -36.15
N THR A 69 2.93 82.76 -36.10
CA THR A 69 2.23 81.73 -36.91
C THR A 69 2.68 81.29 -38.33
N THR A 70 2.55 79.98 -38.58
CA THR A 70 1.64 79.37 -39.59
C THR A 70 1.06 78.05 -39.03
N ALA A 71 -0.05 77.53 -39.58
CA ALA A 71 -0.83 76.45 -38.96
C ALA A 71 -1.15 75.27 -39.91
N GLY A 72 -1.29 74.07 -39.33
CA GLY A 72 -1.75 72.82 -39.95
C GLY A 72 -2.28 71.84 -38.87
N PRO A 73 -3.21 70.92 -39.18
CA PRO A 73 -4.09 70.33 -38.16
C PRO A 73 -3.66 68.95 -37.60
N ASN A 74 -4.32 68.59 -36.49
CA ASN A 74 -4.42 67.27 -35.85
C ASN A 74 -3.13 66.62 -35.34
N GLN A 75 -2.89 66.75 -34.03
CA GLN A 75 -2.26 65.69 -33.23
C GLN A 75 -3.34 64.97 -32.42
N GLU A 76 -3.47 63.66 -32.58
CA GLU A 76 -4.25 62.84 -31.66
C GLU A 76 -3.48 62.65 -30.34
N MET A 77 -4.14 62.70 -29.17
CA MET A 77 -3.45 62.41 -27.91
C MET A 77 -3.04 60.94 -27.82
N GLU A 78 -1.77 60.70 -27.50
CA GLU A 78 -1.27 59.36 -27.13
C GLU A 78 -1.74 58.98 -25.72
N ILE A 79 -2.30 57.78 -25.58
CA ILE A 79 -2.93 57.28 -24.35
C ILE A 79 -2.01 56.27 -23.67
N ASN A 80 -1.51 56.63 -22.48
CA ASN A 80 -0.54 55.84 -21.74
C ASN A 80 -1.20 54.76 -20.87
N ILE A 81 -0.57 53.59 -20.79
CA ILE A 81 -0.91 52.58 -19.80
C ILE A 81 -0.28 52.97 -18.45
N GLY A 82 -1.06 52.95 -17.38
CA GLY A 82 -0.68 53.32 -16.02
C GLY A 82 -1.13 54.72 -15.58
N ASP A 83 -1.46 55.60 -16.53
CA ASP A 83 -1.97 56.95 -16.24
C ASP A 83 -3.48 56.94 -15.90
N VAL A 84 -3.94 58.00 -15.22
CA VAL A 84 -5.34 58.19 -14.79
C VAL A 84 -6.02 59.24 -15.65
N TYR A 85 -7.15 58.87 -16.26
CA TYR A 85 -7.94 59.72 -17.16
C TYR A 85 -9.38 59.87 -16.65
N MET A 86 -10.10 60.87 -17.16
CA MET A 86 -11.52 61.06 -16.90
C MET A 86 -12.34 60.30 -17.93
N ILE A 87 -13.09 59.28 -17.47
CA ILE A 87 -13.76 58.30 -18.34
C ILE A 87 -15.26 58.29 -18.06
N LYS A 88 -16.05 58.40 -19.13
CA LYS A 88 -17.52 58.39 -19.06
C LYS A 88 -18.05 56.96 -18.92
N ARG A 89 -18.84 56.73 -17.88
CA ARG A 89 -19.51 55.45 -17.57
C ARG A 89 -20.85 55.35 -18.28
N THR A 90 -21.36 54.14 -18.38
CA THR A 90 -22.65 53.81 -19.04
C THR A 90 -23.88 54.38 -18.31
N ASP A 91 -23.73 54.83 -17.06
CA ASP A 91 -24.72 55.61 -16.31
C ASP A 91 -24.68 57.13 -16.62
N GLY A 92 -23.78 57.56 -17.50
CA GLY A 92 -23.63 58.94 -17.96
C GLY A 92 -22.62 59.78 -17.18
N ASN A 93 -22.20 59.34 -15.99
CA ASN A 93 -21.27 60.07 -15.13
C ASN A 93 -19.82 59.91 -15.60
N VAL A 94 -18.96 60.89 -15.28
CA VAL A 94 -17.52 60.84 -15.58
C VAL A 94 -16.75 60.57 -14.29
N HIS A 95 -15.87 59.58 -14.31
CA HIS A 95 -15.06 59.15 -13.16
C HIS A 95 -13.58 59.11 -13.51
N ALA A 96 -12.72 59.39 -12.53
CA ALA A 96 -11.29 59.15 -12.65
C ALA A 96 -11.01 57.64 -12.68
N ALA A 97 -10.26 57.18 -13.69
CA ALA A 97 -9.94 55.77 -13.89
C ALA A 97 -8.51 55.58 -14.40
N GLN A 98 -7.80 54.59 -13.84
CA GLN A 98 -6.48 54.19 -14.31
C GLN A 98 -6.62 53.24 -15.51
N ILE A 99 -5.85 53.47 -16.57
CA ILE A 99 -5.76 52.56 -17.71
C ILE A 99 -4.76 51.45 -17.37
N ILE A 100 -5.21 50.20 -17.34
CA ILE A 100 -4.40 49.03 -16.96
C ILE A 100 -3.81 48.32 -18.19
N GLN A 101 -4.56 48.26 -19.30
CA GLN A 101 -4.15 47.57 -20.52
C GLN A 101 -4.93 48.13 -21.73
N SER A 102 -4.45 47.92 -22.96
CA SER A 102 -5.21 48.14 -24.20
C SER A 102 -5.32 46.85 -25.04
N ARG A 103 -6.33 46.80 -25.93
CA ARG A 103 -6.52 45.74 -26.93
C ARG A 103 -7.00 46.31 -28.26
N GLU A 104 -6.66 45.63 -29.35
CA GLU A 104 -7.27 45.87 -30.67
C GLU A 104 -8.60 45.09 -30.76
N CYS A 105 -9.63 45.68 -31.35
CA CYS A 105 -10.96 45.06 -31.39
C CYS A 105 -11.11 44.08 -32.58
N GLU A 106 -11.03 42.78 -32.31
CA GLU A 106 -11.22 41.71 -33.33
C GLU A 106 -12.65 41.65 -33.94
N GLN A 107 -13.63 42.38 -33.39
CA GLN A 107 -15.07 42.15 -33.66
C GLN A 107 -15.85 43.42 -34.03
N GLY A 108 -15.27 44.26 -34.91
CA GLY A 108 -15.94 45.43 -35.50
C GLY A 108 -15.66 45.58 -36.99
N THR A 109 -16.54 46.30 -37.72
CA THR A 109 -16.37 46.55 -39.17
C THR A 109 -15.35 47.64 -39.51
N ASN A 110 -14.70 48.25 -38.50
CA ASN A 110 -13.62 49.22 -38.66
C ASN A 110 -12.33 48.70 -37.98
N PRO A 111 -11.29 48.29 -38.72
CA PRO A 111 -10.10 47.63 -38.18
C PRO A 111 -9.08 48.62 -37.54
N GLN A 112 -9.55 49.65 -36.84
CA GLN A 112 -8.72 50.68 -36.20
C GLN A 112 -9.26 51.15 -34.83
N GLN A 113 -10.30 50.51 -34.28
CA GLN A 113 -10.87 50.94 -32.99
C GLN A 113 -10.17 50.22 -31.82
N GLN A 114 -9.35 50.96 -31.08
CA GLN A 114 -8.63 50.49 -29.89
C GLN A 114 -9.51 50.62 -28.63
N GLU A 115 -9.46 49.60 -27.77
CA GLU A 115 -10.14 49.56 -26.47
C GLU A 115 -9.13 49.54 -25.32
N TYR A 116 -9.52 50.08 -24.17
CA TYR A 116 -8.70 50.19 -22.96
C TYR A 116 -9.42 49.55 -21.78
N TYR A 117 -8.74 48.71 -20.99
CA TYR A 117 -9.27 48.17 -19.75
C TYR A 117 -8.98 49.12 -18.59
N VAL A 118 -10.01 49.52 -17.86
CA VAL A 118 -9.91 50.64 -16.92
C VAL A 118 -10.42 50.28 -15.53
N HIS A 119 -9.69 50.75 -14.52
CA HIS A 119 -10.06 50.60 -13.11
C HIS A 119 -10.46 51.96 -12.53
N TYR A 120 -11.69 52.06 -12.04
CA TYR A 120 -12.22 53.31 -11.47
C TYR A 120 -11.68 53.53 -10.06
N VAL A 121 -10.95 54.65 -9.86
CA VAL A 121 -10.23 54.94 -8.62
C VAL A 121 -11.21 55.01 -7.44
N GLY A 122 -10.92 54.29 -6.35
CA GLY A 122 -11.76 54.21 -5.17
C GLY A 122 -13.04 53.36 -5.32
N LEU A 123 -13.26 52.68 -6.46
CA LEU A 123 -14.40 51.79 -6.67
C LEU A 123 -14.01 50.31 -6.68
N ASN A 124 -14.97 49.42 -6.44
CA ASN A 124 -14.74 47.98 -6.42
C ASN A 124 -14.50 47.42 -7.83
N ARG A 125 -13.45 46.60 -7.99
CA ARG A 125 -12.96 46.05 -9.28
C ARG A 125 -13.98 45.27 -10.12
N ARG A 126 -15.11 44.85 -9.54
CA ARG A 126 -16.27 44.32 -10.29
C ARG A 126 -16.88 45.32 -11.29
N LEU A 127 -16.49 46.59 -11.21
CA LEU A 127 -16.92 47.68 -12.09
C LEU A 127 -15.87 48.02 -13.17
N ASP A 128 -14.72 47.33 -13.17
CA ASP A 128 -13.70 47.47 -14.20
C ASP A 128 -14.25 46.96 -15.54
N GLU A 129 -14.06 47.73 -16.62
CA GLU A 129 -14.62 47.43 -17.95
C GLU A 129 -13.62 47.77 -19.06
N TRP A 130 -13.86 47.20 -20.25
CA TRP A 130 -13.24 47.67 -21.48
C TRP A 130 -14.02 48.87 -22.03
N VAL A 131 -13.34 50.00 -22.24
CA VAL A 131 -13.91 51.21 -22.83
C VAL A 131 -13.26 51.50 -24.17
N SER A 132 -14.07 51.93 -25.13
CA SER A 132 -13.60 52.47 -26.41
C SER A 132 -13.05 53.88 -26.24
N ARG A 133 -12.14 54.30 -27.14
CA ARG A 133 -11.44 55.59 -27.08
C ARG A 133 -12.35 56.81 -26.91
N ASP A 134 -13.54 56.79 -27.52
CA ASP A 134 -14.58 57.83 -27.45
C ASP A 134 -15.19 58.05 -26.05
N ARG A 135 -14.94 57.15 -25.10
CA ARG A 135 -15.37 57.30 -23.69
C ARG A 135 -14.31 57.97 -22.80
N ILE A 136 -13.13 58.28 -23.33
CA ILE A 136 -12.01 58.92 -22.62
C ILE A 136 -11.96 60.39 -23.05
N THR A 137 -12.14 61.32 -22.11
CA THR A 137 -12.38 62.74 -22.45
C THR A 137 -11.13 63.60 -22.33
N ASP A 138 -10.84 64.40 -23.35
CA ASP A 138 -9.94 65.56 -23.24
C ASP A 138 -10.66 66.74 -22.58
N CYS A 139 -10.05 67.34 -21.55
CA CYS A 139 -10.68 68.38 -20.72
C CYS A 139 -10.67 69.77 -21.37
N THR A 140 -11.25 69.92 -22.56
CA THR A 140 -11.42 71.21 -23.27
C THR A 140 -12.85 71.52 -23.74
N GLU A 141 -13.79 70.58 -23.69
CA GLU A 141 -15.20 70.79 -24.10
C GLU A 141 -16.19 70.47 -22.97
N ALA A 142 -16.05 71.14 -21.82
CA ALA A 142 -16.89 70.93 -20.63
C ALA A 142 -17.45 72.21 -19.99
N GLU A 143 -17.46 73.35 -20.69
CA GLU A 143 -18.16 74.57 -20.27
C GLU A 143 -19.23 74.98 -21.29
N GLY A 144 -20.52 74.91 -20.89
CA GLY A 144 -21.64 75.44 -21.69
C GLY A 144 -22.88 74.54 -21.77
N GLY A 145 -23.67 74.42 -20.68
CA GLY A 145 -24.89 73.59 -20.73
C GLY A 145 -25.78 73.56 -19.48
N GLY A 146 -26.50 74.66 -19.20
CA GLY A 146 -27.76 74.77 -18.43
C GLY A 146 -28.07 73.78 -17.27
N ALA A 147 -28.08 74.28 -16.03
CA ALA A 147 -28.35 73.49 -14.82
C ALA A 147 -29.85 73.20 -14.52
N ALA A 148 -30.13 72.07 -13.85
CA ALA A 148 -31.02 71.95 -12.68
C ALA A 148 -31.15 70.48 -12.17
N ALA A 149 -31.41 70.15 -10.90
CA ALA A 149 -31.10 70.78 -9.60
C ALA A 149 -31.56 69.84 -8.44
N ALA A 150 -30.73 69.60 -7.41
CA ALA A 150 -31.13 69.25 -6.02
C ALA A 150 -29.89 69.13 -5.10
N GLY A 151 -29.86 69.86 -3.98
CA GLY A 151 -28.68 70.09 -3.11
C GLY A 151 -28.00 68.88 -2.43
N GLY A 152 -26.94 69.07 -1.64
CA GLY A 152 -26.38 70.32 -1.10
C GLY A 152 -24.88 70.21 -0.73
N PRO A 153 -24.26 71.28 -0.18
CA PRO A 153 -22.81 71.50 -0.30
C PRO A 153 -21.96 70.93 0.84
N ASP A 154 -20.70 70.59 0.52
CA ASP A 154 -19.51 71.26 1.08
C ASP A 154 -18.25 70.89 0.26
N VAL A 155 -17.12 71.55 0.53
CA VAL A 155 -15.80 71.37 -0.15
C VAL A 155 -15.78 71.72 -1.64
N ALA A 156 -15.90 73.02 -1.94
CA ALA A 156 -15.65 73.59 -3.26
C ALA A 156 -14.82 74.88 -3.18
N ASP A 157 -13.62 74.83 -2.55
CA ASP A 157 -12.68 75.95 -2.57
C ASP A 157 -11.21 75.53 -2.31
N SER A 158 -10.55 74.93 -3.31
CA SER A 158 -9.09 74.95 -3.54
C SER A 158 -8.69 74.13 -4.78
N VAL A 159 -7.46 74.33 -5.27
CA VAL A 159 -6.89 73.72 -6.48
C VAL A 159 -7.57 74.14 -7.79
N GLY A 160 -7.19 75.32 -8.29
CA GLY A 160 -7.52 75.78 -9.64
C GLY A 160 -6.85 74.95 -10.75
N ALA A 161 -7.36 75.10 -11.97
CA ALA A 161 -7.06 74.23 -13.12
C ALA A 161 -5.56 73.99 -13.39
N LYS A 162 -5.18 72.70 -13.37
CA LYS A 162 -3.93 72.16 -13.93
C LYS A 162 -4.22 70.81 -14.60
N THR A 163 -3.47 70.50 -15.65
CA THR A 163 -3.63 69.29 -16.46
C THR A 163 -3.52 68.01 -15.63
N ILE A 164 -4.46 67.07 -15.79
CA ILE A 164 -4.44 65.76 -15.12
C ILE A 164 -3.43 64.82 -15.83
N LYS A 165 -2.15 65.17 -15.76
CA LYS A 165 -0.98 64.34 -16.12
C LYS A 165 0.11 64.34 -15.03
N GLN A 166 -0.17 64.91 -13.85
CA GLN A 166 0.78 65.04 -12.73
C GLN A 166 0.10 64.93 -11.35
N LEU A 167 -0.61 63.83 -11.08
CA LEU A 167 -0.92 63.43 -9.70
C LEU A 167 0.20 62.51 -9.18
N SER A 168 0.70 62.77 -7.97
CA SER A 168 1.70 61.88 -7.36
C SER A 168 1.05 60.56 -6.92
N LYS A 169 1.87 59.50 -6.81
CA LYS A 169 1.42 58.18 -6.35
C LYS A 169 0.83 58.20 -4.93
N GLU A 170 1.24 59.18 -4.12
CA GLU A 170 0.75 59.43 -2.76
C GLU A 170 -0.60 60.16 -2.76
N GLN A 171 -0.83 61.06 -3.73
CA GLN A 171 -2.13 61.72 -3.91
C GLN A 171 -3.20 60.74 -4.38
N ILE A 172 -2.86 59.80 -5.28
CA ILE A 172 -3.77 58.72 -5.70
C ILE A 172 -4.18 57.86 -4.49
N ALA A 173 -3.21 57.42 -3.67
CA ALA A 173 -3.47 56.66 -2.45
C ALA A 173 -4.35 57.42 -1.42
N SER A 174 -4.30 58.76 -1.41
CA SER A 174 -5.17 59.59 -0.56
C SER A 174 -6.62 59.67 -1.05
N LEU A 175 -6.86 59.55 -2.36
CA LEU A 175 -8.20 59.50 -2.96
C LEU A 175 -8.86 58.12 -2.82
N GLU A 176 -8.05 57.06 -2.72
CA GLU A 176 -8.52 55.68 -2.52
C GLU A 176 -9.09 55.41 -1.11
N ASN A 177 -8.82 56.28 -0.11
CA ASN A 177 -9.35 56.13 1.26
C ASN A 177 -9.77 57.47 1.92
N PRO A 178 -10.92 58.06 1.52
CA PRO A 178 -11.41 59.33 2.10
C PRO A 178 -11.67 59.26 3.62
N SER A 179 -12.03 58.09 4.15
CA SER A 179 -12.39 57.87 5.56
C SER A 179 -11.22 57.95 6.55
N ALA A 180 -9.99 58.21 6.10
CA ALA A 180 -8.80 58.24 6.94
C ALA A 180 -8.51 59.59 7.62
N VAL A 181 -9.12 60.70 7.17
CA VAL A 181 -8.65 62.07 7.47
C VAL A 181 -9.48 62.80 8.54
N GLU A 182 -10.80 62.65 8.57
CA GLU A 182 -11.71 63.46 9.41
C GLU A 182 -11.77 63.09 10.92
N ASN A 183 -10.75 62.44 11.50
CA ASN A 183 -10.76 62.10 12.94
C ASN A 183 -9.37 62.06 13.60
N SER A 184 -8.43 62.88 13.13
CA SER A 184 -7.02 62.87 13.56
C SER A 184 -6.75 63.31 15.02
N ASP A 185 -7.70 63.97 15.70
CA ASP A 185 -7.47 64.66 16.98
C ASP A 185 -7.89 63.92 18.27
N ARG A 186 -8.23 62.62 18.20
CA ARG A 186 -8.41 61.78 19.41
C ARG A 186 -7.68 60.46 19.31
N LYS A 187 -6.49 60.38 19.93
CA LYS A 187 -5.68 59.15 20.06
C LYS A 187 -6.44 58.02 20.75
N LEU A 188 -6.99 57.11 19.96
CA LEU A 188 -7.60 55.86 20.44
C LEU A 188 -6.55 55.00 21.17
N THR A 189 -6.95 54.39 22.29
CA THR A 189 -6.05 53.48 23.01
C THR A 189 -5.80 52.20 22.21
N ARG A 190 -4.62 51.56 22.40
CA ARG A 190 -4.24 50.31 21.72
C ARG A 190 -5.34 49.23 21.75
N ASN A 191 -6.09 49.13 22.85
CA ASN A 191 -7.15 48.14 23.01
C ASN A 191 -8.47 48.54 22.33
N GLN A 192 -8.72 49.85 22.16
CA GLN A 192 -9.83 50.35 21.33
C GLN A 192 -9.52 50.24 19.84
N LYS A 193 -8.28 50.53 19.42
CA LYS A 193 -7.85 50.30 18.04
C LYS A 193 -7.99 48.82 17.68
N ARG A 194 -7.45 47.90 18.50
CA ARG A 194 -7.59 46.46 18.25
C ARG A 194 -9.06 46.04 18.10
N ARG A 195 -9.95 46.51 18.98
CA ARG A 195 -11.41 46.29 18.84
C ARG A 195 -12.00 46.89 17.57
N HIS A 196 -11.54 48.05 17.12
CA HIS A 196 -12.04 48.67 15.89
C HIS A 196 -11.63 47.84 14.66
N ASP A 197 -10.38 47.40 14.61
CA ASP A 197 -9.83 46.54 13.57
C ASP A 197 -10.52 45.15 13.58
N GLU A 198 -10.77 44.58 14.76
CA GLU A 198 -11.53 43.34 15.00
C GLU A 198 -13.00 43.46 14.58
N ILE A 199 -13.70 44.55 14.93
CA ILE A 199 -15.13 44.77 14.61
C ILE A 199 -15.36 44.95 13.11
N ASN A 200 -14.46 45.64 12.41
CA ASN A 200 -14.57 45.89 10.98
C ASN A 200 -14.10 44.69 10.13
N HIS A 201 -13.32 43.78 10.72
CA HIS A 201 -12.53 42.76 10.00
C HIS A 201 -11.72 43.40 8.87
N VAL A 202 -10.79 44.26 9.26
CA VAL A 202 -9.74 44.78 8.36
C VAL A 202 -8.99 43.58 7.77
N GLN A 203 -8.78 43.59 6.46
CA GLN A 203 -8.14 42.51 5.74
C GLN A 203 -6.71 42.30 6.25
N LYS A 204 -6.34 41.06 6.58
CA LYS A 204 -5.00 40.73 7.06
C LYS A 204 -3.96 41.17 6.03
N THR A 205 -2.97 41.93 6.49
CA THR A 205 -1.80 42.27 5.67
C THR A 205 -1.06 40.99 5.26
N TYR A 206 -0.44 40.98 4.07
CA TYR A 206 0.36 39.84 3.56
C TYR A 206 1.45 39.30 4.53
N ALA A 207 1.81 40.06 5.56
CA ALA A 207 2.74 39.66 6.62
C ALA A 207 2.13 38.74 7.71
N GLU A 208 0.80 38.50 7.70
CA GLU A 208 0.09 37.63 8.68
C GLU A 208 -0.43 36.31 8.07
N MET A 209 0.09 35.93 6.90
CA MET A 209 -0.26 34.75 6.11
C MET A 209 0.91 33.77 6.03
N ASP A 210 0.64 32.51 5.68
CA ASP A 210 1.69 31.54 5.36
C ASP A 210 2.45 31.98 4.08
N PRO A 211 3.79 31.79 3.97
CA PRO A 211 4.56 32.20 2.80
C PRO A 211 4.06 31.60 1.47
N THR A 212 3.50 30.39 1.48
CA THR A 212 2.96 29.74 0.27
C THR A 212 1.63 30.36 -0.15
N THR A 213 0.71 30.59 0.79
CA THR A 213 -0.56 31.30 0.56
C THR A 213 -0.32 32.73 0.09
N ALA A 214 0.59 33.46 0.74
CA ALA A 214 0.93 34.84 0.37
C ALA A 214 1.59 34.94 -1.02
N ALA A 215 2.39 33.94 -1.41
CA ALA A 215 2.94 33.86 -2.77
C ALA A 215 1.84 33.60 -3.81
N LEU A 216 0.96 32.63 -3.56
CA LEU A 216 -0.17 32.29 -4.43
C LEU A 216 -1.16 33.46 -4.57
N GLU A 217 -1.49 34.16 -3.48
CA GLU A 217 -2.36 35.36 -3.55
C GLU A 217 -1.72 36.48 -4.36
N LYS A 218 -0.42 36.73 -4.20
CA LYS A 218 0.31 37.77 -4.95
C LYS A 218 0.45 37.44 -6.44
N GLU A 219 0.62 36.16 -6.78
CA GLU A 219 0.57 35.69 -8.17
C GLU A 219 -0.86 35.78 -8.75
N HIS A 220 -1.87 35.43 -7.95
CA HIS A 220 -3.28 35.58 -8.33
C HIS A 220 -3.63 37.05 -8.57
N GLU A 221 -3.23 37.98 -7.69
CA GLU A 221 -3.41 39.43 -7.86
C GLU A 221 -2.68 39.97 -9.11
N ALA A 222 -1.57 39.37 -9.53
CA ALA A 222 -0.89 39.73 -10.77
C ALA A 222 -1.65 39.25 -12.03
N ILE A 223 -2.14 38.01 -12.02
CA ILE A 223 -2.81 37.38 -13.18
C ILE A 223 -4.25 37.89 -13.36
N THR A 224 -4.96 38.16 -12.26
CA THR A 224 -6.39 38.53 -12.27
C THR A 224 -6.70 39.98 -12.69
N LYS A 225 -5.69 40.81 -12.95
CA LYS A 225 -5.87 42.27 -13.08
C LYS A 225 -6.80 42.72 -14.20
N VAL A 226 -6.98 41.90 -15.24
CA VAL A 226 -7.75 42.22 -16.44
C VAL A 226 -8.76 41.11 -16.72
N LYS A 227 -10.03 41.49 -16.82
CA LYS A 227 -11.13 40.61 -17.15
C LYS A 227 -11.26 40.48 -18.68
N TYR A 228 -11.09 39.28 -19.21
CA TYR A 228 -11.14 39.02 -20.66
C TYR A 228 -12.50 38.52 -21.17
N ILE A 229 -13.25 37.79 -20.33
CA ILE A 229 -14.62 37.35 -20.64
C ILE A 229 -15.57 38.39 -20.09
N ASP A 230 -16.23 39.17 -20.95
CA ASP A 230 -17.11 40.26 -20.52
C ASP A 230 -18.52 39.79 -20.12
N LYS A 231 -19.04 38.74 -20.79
CA LYS A 231 -20.38 38.19 -20.55
C LYS A 231 -20.42 36.66 -20.50
N LEU A 232 -21.31 36.15 -19.66
CA LEU A 232 -21.69 34.74 -19.57
C LEU A 232 -23.12 34.54 -20.09
N ARG A 233 -23.28 33.72 -21.13
CA ARG A 233 -24.58 33.26 -21.63
C ARG A 233 -24.89 31.87 -21.08
N ILE A 234 -25.87 31.76 -20.18
CA ILE A 234 -26.27 30.48 -19.56
C ILE A 234 -27.79 30.32 -19.60
N GLY A 235 -28.26 29.31 -20.35
CA GLY A 235 -29.69 29.06 -20.56
C GLY A 235 -30.41 30.29 -21.16
N ARG A 236 -31.45 30.74 -20.47
CA ARG A 236 -32.19 31.97 -20.82
C ARG A 236 -31.47 33.28 -20.46
N PHE A 237 -30.43 33.23 -19.62
CA PHE A 237 -29.78 34.42 -19.08
C PHE A 237 -28.52 34.83 -19.84
N GLU A 238 -28.27 36.13 -19.81
CA GLU A 238 -27.00 36.77 -20.13
C GLU A 238 -26.60 37.53 -18.87
N ILE A 239 -25.34 37.39 -18.45
CA ILE A 239 -24.88 37.84 -17.14
C ILE A 239 -23.50 38.49 -17.33
N ASP A 240 -23.39 39.77 -16.98
CA ASP A 240 -22.10 40.47 -16.98
C ASP A 240 -21.21 39.90 -15.86
N THR A 241 -19.98 39.55 -16.22
CA THR A 241 -19.00 38.90 -15.34
C THR A 241 -18.30 39.93 -14.45
N TRP A 242 -17.86 39.53 -13.25
CA TRP A 242 -17.31 40.43 -12.24
C TRP A 242 -15.79 40.31 -12.09
N TYR A 243 -15.23 39.13 -12.32
CA TYR A 243 -13.81 38.83 -12.09
C TYR A 243 -13.21 37.98 -13.21
N PHE A 244 -11.88 38.02 -13.34
CA PHE A 244 -11.12 37.06 -14.15
C PHE A 244 -11.39 35.62 -13.69
N SER A 245 -11.51 34.70 -14.67
CA SER A 245 -11.55 33.25 -14.46
C SER A 245 -10.62 32.55 -15.47
N PRO A 246 -9.77 31.60 -15.03
CA PRO A 246 -8.73 30.95 -15.83
C PRO A 246 -9.28 29.82 -16.73
N TYR A 247 -10.22 30.17 -17.61
CA TYR A 247 -10.59 29.31 -18.74
C TYR A 247 -9.38 29.13 -19.69
N PRO A 248 -9.22 27.97 -20.36
CA PRO A 248 -8.16 27.75 -21.35
C PRO A 248 -8.14 28.85 -22.42
N ASP A 249 -6.97 29.22 -22.95
CA ASP A 249 -6.77 30.42 -23.79
C ASP A 249 -7.77 30.60 -24.94
N GLU A 250 -8.16 29.50 -25.60
CA GLU A 250 -9.14 29.51 -26.71
C GLU A 250 -10.57 29.94 -26.29
N TYR A 251 -10.89 29.90 -24.99
CA TYR A 251 -12.12 30.45 -24.38
C TYR A 251 -11.84 31.64 -23.46
N GLY A 252 -10.64 31.77 -22.89
CA GLY A 252 -10.30 32.82 -21.94
C GLY A 252 -10.42 34.23 -22.52
N LYS A 253 -10.24 34.40 -23.84
CA LYS A 253 -10.21 35.70 -24.53
C LYS A 253 -11.50 36.03 -25.30
N VAL A 254 -12.65 35.46 -24.92
CA VAL A 254 -13.92 35.64 -25.66
C VAL A 254 -14.87 36.60 -24.94
N GLY A 255 -15.32 37.67 -25.62
CA GLY A 255 -16.21 38.67 -25.03
C GLY A 255 -17.57 38.11 -24.57
N THR A 256 -18.03 36.97 -25.09
CA THR A 256 -19.20 36.25 -24.57
C THR A 256 -18.98 34.74 -24.57
N LEU A 257 -18.93 34.14 -23.38
CA LEU A 257 -18.82 32.69 -23.20
C LEU A 257 -20.20 32.04 -23.10
N TYR A 258 -20.42 30.92 -23.81
CA TYR A 258 -21.67 30.19 -23.80
C TYR A 258 -21.56 28.93 -22.94
N VAL A 259 -22.43 28.77 -21.93
CA VAL A 259 -22.40 27.65 -20.97
C VAL A 259 -23.73 26.91 -20.93
N CYS A 260 -23.68 25.58 -21.03
CA CYS A 260 -24.86 24.71 -20.90
C CYS A 260 -25.39 24.71 -19.46
N GLU A 261 -26.66 25.04 -19.25
CA GLU A 261 -27.24 25.19 -17.91
C GLU A 261 -27.39 23.89 -17.11
N TYR A 262 -27.26 22.72 -17.75
CA TYR A 262 -27.39 21.41 -17.10
C TYR A 262 -26.03 20.72 -16.85
N CYS A 263 -25.14 20.69 -17.84
CA CYS A 263 -23.84 20.00 -17.75
C CYS A 263 -22.63 20.93 -17.64
N LEU A 264 -22.84 22.25 -17.61
CA LEU A 264 -21.83 23.31 -17.47
C LEU A 264 -20.72 23.36 -18.54
N LYS A 265 -20.84 22.58 -19.62
CA LYS A 265 -19.93 22.67 -20.77
C LYS A 265 -19.91 24.09 -21.34
N TYR A 266 -18.71 24.66 -21.41
CA TYR A 266 -18.42 25.98 -21.98
C TYR A 266 -18.06 25.89 -23.47
N MET A 267 -18.40 26.93 -24.22
CA MET A 267 -18.31 27.00 -25.69
C MET A 267 -18.06 28.44 -26.16
N ARG A 268 -17.24 28.62 -27.20
CA ARG A 268 -16.88 29.92 -27.79
C ARG A 268 -17.97 30.57 -28.67
N PHE A 269 -18.84 29.77 -29.30
CA PHE A 269 -19.74 30.27 -30.35
C PHE A 269 -21.21 29.93 -30.10
N GLN A 270 -22.11 30.85 -30.46
CA GLN A 270 -23.55 30.62 -30.38
C GLN A 270 -24.02 29.43 -31.25
N LYS A 271 -23.34 29.16 -32.38
CA LYS A 271 -23.64 28.00 -33.25
C LYS A 271 -23.37 26.67 -32.52
N THR A 272 -22.21 26.51 -31.89
CA THR A 272 -21.88 25.29 -31.14
C THR A 272 -22.71 25.16 -29.87
N TYR A 273 -23.07 26.27 -29.21
CA TYR A 273 -24.04 26.27 -28.11
C TYR A 273 -25.41 25.75 -28.52
N ARG A 274 -25.97 26.22 -29.65
CA ARG A 274 -27.28 25.74 -30.17
C ARG A 274 -27.24 24.26 -30.54
N TYR A 275 -26.16 23.80 -31.19
CA TYR A 275 -25.96 22.38 -31.49
C TYR A 275 -25.84 21.52 -30.23
N HIS A 276 -25.06 21.96 -29.24
CA HIS A 276 -24.99 21.26 -27.96
C HIS A 276 -26.34 21.24 -27.23
N ALA A 277 -27.17 22.28 -27.37
CA ALA A 277 -28.49 22.32 -26.77
C ALA A 277 -29.52 21.35 -27.40
N SER A 278 -29.33 20.89 -28.65
CA SER A 278 -30.12 19.79 -29.22
C SER A 278 -29.60 18.43 -28.77
N GLU A 279 -28.28 18.21 -28.85
CA GLU A 279 -27.67 16.90 -28.59
C GLU A 279 -27.52 16.54 -27.11
N CYS A 280 -27.47 17.54 -26.22
CA CYS A 280 -27.30 17.27 -24.79
C CYS A 280 -28.52 16.57 -24.21
N THR A 281 -28.33 15.39 -23.65
CA THR A 281 -29.37 14.61 -22.94
C THR A 281 -29.57 15.02 -21.48
N GLN A 282 -28.61 15.73 -20.88
CA GLN A 282 -28.65 16.11 -19.47
C GLN A 282 -29.71 17.20 -19.20
N ARG A 283 -30.52 17.01 -18.16
CA ARG A 283 -31.58 17.95 -17.72
C ARG A 283 -31.52 18.30 -16.23
N GLN A 284 -30.45 17.93 -15.56
CA GLN A 284 -30.17 18.22 -14.16
C GLN A 284 -28.65 18.10 -13.91
N PRO A 285 -28.13 18.57 -12.75
CA PRO A 285 -26.78 18.24 -12.32
C PRO A 285 -26.56 16.72 -12.21
N PRO A 286 -25.31 16.24 -12.31
CA PRO A 286 -24.95 14.87 -11.92
C PRO A 286 -25.01 14.72 -10.38
N GLY A 287 -24.64 13.54 -9.87
CA GLY A 287 -24.73 13.24 -8.44
C GLY A 287 -26.15 12.92 -7.95
N ASN A 288 -26.37 13.01 -6.64
CA ASN A 288 -27.59 12.57 -5.97
C ASN A 288 -28.52 13.76 -5.67
N GLU A 289 -29.82 13.67 -5.98
CA GLU A 289 -30.82 14.61 -5.45
C GLU A 289 -31.03 14.31 -3.95
N ILE A 290 -30.36 15.07 -3.06
CA ILE A 290 -30.42 14.82 -1.62
C ILE A 290 -31.52 15.61 -0.91
N TYR A 291 -32.02 16.70 -1.50
CA TYR A 291 -33.13 17.49 -0.96
C TYR A 291 -34.07 17.94 -2.07
N ARG A 292 -35.38 17.88 -1.83
CA ARG A 292 -36.44 18.30 -2.74
C ARG A 292 -37.62 18.91 -1.98
N LYS A 293 -38.07 20.11 -2.36
CA LYS A 293 -39.24 20.79 -1.80
C LYS A 293 -39.94 21.65 -2.86
N GLY A 294 -41.07 21.17 -3.35
CA GLY A 294 -41.81 21.83 -4.43
C GLY A 294 -40.97 21.89 -5.71
N THR A 295 -40.69 23.10 -6.20
CA THR A 295 -39.83 23.36 -7.37
C THR A 295 -38.36 23.62 -7.01
N ILE A 296 -37.92 23.34 -5.78
CA ILE A 296 -36.53 23.56 -5.35
C ILE A 296 -35.88 22.23 -4.97
N SER A 297 -34.67 21.98 -5.50
CA SER A 297 -33.87 20.80 -5.17
C SER A 297 -32.40 21.14 -4.96
N ILE A 298 -31.69 20.32 -4.17
CA ILE A 298 -30.23 20.39 -4.00
C ILE A 298 -29.62 19.04 -4.35
N PHE A 299 -28.61 19.06 -5.21
CA PHE A 299 -27.84 17.91 -5.64
C PHE A 299 -26.49 17.86 -4.93
N GLU A 300 -26.11 16.68 -4.42
CA GLU A 300 -24.78 16.41 -3.86
C GLU A 300 -23.91 15.75 -4.93
N ILE A 301 -22.73 16.33 -5.16
CA ILE A 301 -21.84 15.99 -6.25
C ILE A 301 -20.42 15.82 -5.70
N ASP A 302 -19.88 14.61 -5.78
CA ASP A 302 -18.49 14.35 -5.44
C ASP A 302 -17.56 14.83 -6.57
N GLY A 303 -16.61 15.73 -6.26
CA GLY A 303 -15.66 16.26 -7.24
C GLY A 303 -14.62 15.25 -7.75
N LYS A 304 -14.52 14.06 -7.15
CA LYS A 304 -13.78 12.91 -7.68
C LYS A 304 -14.58 12.19 -8.77
N ASP A 305 -15.81 11.79 -8.46
CA ASP A 305 -16.66 11.01 -9.36
C ASP A 305 -17.17 11.84 -10.55
N HIS A 306 -17.30 13.15 -10.37
CA HIS A 306 -17.81 14.09 -11.38
C HIS A 306 -16.84 15.25 -11.67
N LYS A 307 -15.52 14.97 -11.60
CA LYS A 307 -14.40 15.93 -11.77
C LYS A 307 -14.61 16.99 -12.86
N LEU A 308 -14.94 16.58 -14.09
CA LEU A 308 -15.13 17.51 -15.21
C LEU A 308 -16.27 18.54 -14.96
N TYR A 309 -17.39 18.09 -14.38
CA TYR A 309 -18.51 18.98 -14.03
C TYR A 309 -18.12 19.96 -12.92
N CYS A 310 -17.43 19.47 -11.89
CA CYS A 310 -17.01 20.30 -10.76
C CYS A 310 -15.91 21.32 -11.17
N GLN A 311 -15.02 20.98 -12.09
CA GLN A 311 -14.08 21.93 -12.71
C GLN A 311 -14.83 23.02 -13.51
N MET A 312 -15.80 22.64 -14.34
CA MET A 312 -16.65 23.59 -15.09
C MET A 312 -17.44 24.50 -14.16
N LEU A 313 -17.97 23.97 -13.05
CA LEU A 313 -18.63 24.74 -12.00
C LEU A 313 -17.68 25.72 -11.32
N CYS A 314 -16.46 25.30 -10.98
CA CYS A 314 -15.44 26.16 -10.38
C CYS A 314 -15.02 27.31 -11.31
N LEU A 315 -14.78 27.04 -12.60
CA LEU A 315 -14.43 28.07 -13.59
C LEU A 315 -15.58 29.07 -13.79
N MET A 316 -16.83 28.60 -13.86
CA MET A 316 -18.00 29.48 -13.92
C MET A 316 -18.18 30.29 -12.64
N ALA A 317 -17.93 29.69 -11.47
CA ALA A 317 -18.04 30.36 -10.18
C ALA A 317 -17.01 31.47 -10.00
N LYS A 318 -15.78 31.27 -10.50
CA LYS A 318 -14.70 32.26 -10.43
C LYS A 318 -15.01 33.56 -11.18
N LEU A 319 -15.89 33.55 -12.18
CA LEU A 319 -16.39 34.78 -12.84
C LEU A 319 -17.16 35.71 -11.88
N PHE A 320 -17.60 35.20 -10.73
CA PHE A 320 -18.43 35.91 -9.73
C PHE A 320 -17.87 35.83 -8.30
N LEU A 321 -16.70 35.21 -8.11
CA LEU A 321 -16.00 35.09 -6.84
C LEU A 321 -14.55 35.59 -7.01
N ASP A 322 -14.17 36.58 -6.21
CA ASP A 322 -12.84 37.19 -6.24
C ASP A 322 -11.78 36.18 -5.75
N HIS A 323 -11.80 35.90 -4.45
CA HIS A 323 -10.79 35.11 -3.71
C HIS A 323 -10.89 33.58 -3.90
N LYS A 324 -11.50 33.08 -4.99
CA LYS A 324 -11.55 31.62 -5.25
C LYS A 324 -10.24 31.16 -5.91
N THR A 325 -9.38 30.52 -5.13
CA THR A 325 -8.05 30.06 -5.59
C THR A 325 -8.06 28.70 -6.28
N LEU A 326 -8.85 27.73 -5.78
CA LEU A 326 -8.91 26.37 -6.33
C LEU A 326 -10.00 26.19 -7.38
N TYR A 327 -9.64 25.65 -8.56
CA TYR A 327 -10.57 25.39 -9.67
C TYR A 327 -10.30 24.13 -10.49
N TYR A 328 -9.05 23.66 -10.61
CA TYR A 328 -8.74 22.39 -11.29
C TYR A 328 -8.65 21.18 -10.34
N ASP A 329 -8.11 21.36 -9.14
CA ASP A 329 -8.25 20.35 -8.09
C ASP A 329 -9.61 20.51 -7.41
N VAL A 330 -10.40 19.45 -7.49
CA VAL A 330 -11.79 19.36 -7.01
C VAL A 330 -12.08 18.03 -6.32
N GLU A 331 -11.14 17.07 -6.34
CA GLU A 331 -11.34 15.76 -5.72
C GLU A 331 -11.48 15.79 -4.18
N PRO A 332 -10.85 16.75 -3.46
CA PRO A 332 -11.08 16.93 -2.01
C PRO A 332 -12.46 17.48 -1.63
N PHE A 333 -13.32 17.85 -2.59
CA PHE A 333 -14.54 18.62 -2.33
C PHE A 333 -15.83 17.87 -2.69
N TYR A 334 -16.87 18.09 -1.88
CA TYR A 334 -18.27 17.93 -2.27
C TYR A 334 -18.83 19.27 -2.77
N PHE A 335 -19.76 19.21 -3.72
CA PHE A 335 -20.46 20.36 -4.28
C PHE A 335 -21.97 20.18 -4.11
N TYR A 336 -22.62 21.15 -3.48
CA TYR A 336 -24.05 21.16 -3.19
C TYR A 336 -24.75 22.16 -4.10
N VAL A 337 -25.30 21.67 -5.22
CA VAL A 337 -25.85 22.49 -6.31
C VAL A 337 -27.36 22.67 -6.14
N LEU A 338 -27.78 23.93 -5.93
CA LEU A 338 -29.18 24.34 -5.80
C LEU A 338 -29.80 24.60 -7.17
N CYS A 339 -30.99 24.05 -7.42
CA CYS A 339 -31.73 24.20 -8.66
C CYS A 339 -33.20 24.62 -8.46
N GLU A 340 -33.73 25.40 -9.42
CA GLU A 340 -35.17 25.55 -9.68
C GLU A 340 -35.60 24.49 -10.71
N ILE A 341 -36.64 23.70 -10.43
CA ILE A 341 -37.18 22.66 -11.32
C ILE A 341 -38.41 23.18 -12.06
N ASP A 342 -38.42 23.04 -13.40
CA ASP A 342 -39.59 23.27 -14.26
C ASP A 342 -39.95 22.00 -15.09
N LYS A 343 -40.68 22.15 -16.20
CA LYS A 343 -41.04 21.02 -17.09
C LYS A 343 -39.91 20.54 -18.01
N LYS A 344 -38.79 21.28 -18.11
CA LYS A 344 -37.63 20.99 -18.95
C LYS A 344 -36.51 20.34 -18.14
N GLY A 345 -36.28 20.79 -16.91
CA GLY A 345 -35.22 20.24 -16.07
C GLY A 345 -35.03 20.96 -14.73
N ALA A 346 -33.91 20.67 -14.08
CA ALA A 346 -33.39 21.35 -12.91
C ALA A 346 -32.34 22.39 -13.33
N HIS A 347 -32.72 23.67 -13.24
CA HIS A 347 -31.91 24.81 -13.65
C HIS A 347 -31.06 25.33 -12.49
N ILE A 348 -29.75 25.44 -12.69
CA ILE A 348 -28.82 25.90 -11.64
C ILE A 348 -29.11 27.34 -11.18
N VAL A 349 -29.18 27.52 -9.87
CA VAL A 349 -29.42 28.78 -9.15
C VAL A 349 -28.16 29.27 -8.45
N GLY A 350 -27.39 28.33 -7.91
CA GLY A 350 -26.18 28.55 -7.13
C GLY A 350 -25.66 27.26 -6.53
N TYR A 351 -24.58 27.34 -5.77
CA TYR A 351 -24.00 26.19 -5.08
C TYR A 351 -23.19 26.62 -3.85
N PHE A 352 -22.80 25.65 -3.03
CA PHE A 352 -21.58 25.77 -2.22
C PHE A 352 -20.70 24.53 -2.36
N SER A 353 -19.39 24.69 -2.15
CA SER A 353 -18.47 23.56 -1.97
C SER A 353 -18.12 23.39 -0.49
N LYS A 354 -17.77 22.15 -0.11
CA LYS A 354 -17.33 21.78 1.23
C LYS A 354 -16.17 20.79 1.10
N GLU A 355 -15.12 20.95 1.90
CA GLU A 355 -14.03 19.99 1.98
C GLU A 355 -14.53 18.67 2.60
N LYS A 356 -14.04 17.53 2.10
CA LYS A 356 -14.35 16.21 2.67
C LYS A 356 -13.78 16.03 4.07
N GLU A 357 -12.61 16.60 4.30
CA GLU A 357 -11.90 16.61 5.58
C GLU A 357 -11.31 18.02 5.79
N SER A 358 -12.01 18.89 6.54
CA SER A 358 -11.56 20.27 6.80
C SER A 358 -10.82 20.37 8.14
N PRO A 359 -9.54 20.81 8.18
CA PRO A 359 -8.79 20.89 9.43
C PRO A 359 -9.32 21.97 10.38
N GLU A 360 -9.93 23.04 9.86
CA GLU A 360 -10.53 24.13 10.64
C GLU A 360 -12.02 23.90 10.95
N ASN A 361 -12.60 22.79 10.49
CA ASN A 361 -14.05 22.52 10.48
C ASN A 361 -14.86 23.55 9.66
N ASN A 362 -14.32 24.01 8.52
CA ASN A 362 -15.07 24.89 7.61
C ASN A 362 -16.20 24.08 6.94
N ASN A 363 -17.46 24.44 7.22
CA ASN A 363 -18.63 23.72 6.68
C ASN A 363 -19.08 24.23 5.30
N VAL A 364 -18.47 25.33 4.86
CA VAL A 364 -18.57 25.92 3.52
C VAL A 364 -17.19 26.45 3.16
N ALA A 365 -16.69 26.06 1.98
CA ALA A 365 -15.50 26.64 1.38
C ALA A 365 -15.89 27.85 0.51
N CYS A 366 -16.34 27.60 -0.72
CA CYS A 366 -16.93 28.61 -1.60
C CYS A 366 -18.47 28.55 -1.54
N ILE A 367 -19.15 29.68 -1.57
CA ILE A 367 -20.62 29.77 -1.76
C ILE A 367 -20.97 30.87 -2.77
N LEU A 368 -21.85 30.53 -3.73
CA LEU A 368 -22.28 31.44 -4.80
C LEU A 368 -23.77 31.27 -5.11
N ILE A 369 -24.47 32.39 -5.27
CA ILE A 369 -25.76 32.47 -5.97
C ILE A 369 -25.52 33.26 -7.26
N LEU A 370 -25.93 32.72 -8.41
CA LEU A 370 -25.75 33.39 -9.70
C LEU A 370 -26.50 34.73 -9.70
N PRO A 371 -25.93 35.83 -10.28
CA PRO A 371 -26.50 37.18 -10.19
C PRO A 371 -28.03 37.31 -10.41
N PRO A 372 -28.67 36.71 -11.44
CA PRO A 372 -30.13 36.83 -11.65
C PRO A 372 -30.99 36.19 -10.54
N TYR A 373 -30.40 35.43 -9.61
CA TYR A 373 -31.10 34.79 -8.48
C TYR A 373 -30.76 35.42 -7.11
N GLN A 374 -29.84 36.39 -7.06
CA GLN A 374 -29.45 37.04 -5.81
C GLN A 374 -30.61 37.84 -5.18
N ARG A 375 -30.52 38.07 -3.87
CA ARG A 375 -31.54 38.75 -3.02
C ARG A 375 -32.96 38.11 -2.98
N LYS A 376 -33.25 37.06 -3.77
CA LYS A 376 -34.55 36.36 -3.76
C LYS A 376 -34.78 35.45 -2.55
N GLY A 377 -33.71 34.96 -1.91
CA GLY A 377 -33.75 34.15 -0.69
C GLY A 377 -32.81 32.94 -0.69
N TYR A 378 -32.39 32.49 -1.88
CA TYR A 378 -31.59 31.27 -2.09
C TYR A 378 -30.27 31.22 -1.32
N GLY A 379 -29.58 32.36 -1.13
CA GLY A 379 -28.36 32.41 -0.31
C GLY A 379 -28.62 32.01 1.15
N LYS A 380 -29.72 32.48 1.76
CA LYS A 380 -30.11 32.05 3.11
C LYS A 380 -30.54 30.57 3.16
N LEU A 381 -31.07 30.02 2.06
CA LEU A 381 -31.40 28.59 1.98
C LEU A 381 -30.13 27.72 1.95
N LEU A 382 -29.12 28.07 1.15
CA LEU A 382 -27.84 27.34 1.14
C LEU A 382 -27.10 27.42 2.48
N ILE A 383 -27.07 28.60 3.12
CA ILE A 383 -26.48 28.75 4.46
C ILE A 383 -27.25 27.89 5.49
N ALA A 384 -28.58 27.89 5.45
CA ALA A 384 -29.38 27.03 6.33
C ALA A 384 -29.12 25.52 6.07
N PHE A 385 -28.80 25.16 4.83
CA PHE A 385 -28.50 23.79 4.43
C PHE A 385 -27.11 23.32 4.88
N SER A 386 -26.06 24.14 4.75
CA SER A 386 -24.72 23.77 5.25
C SER A 386 -24.72 23.53 6.76
N TYR A 387 -25.48 24.33 7.52
CA TYR A 387 -25.68 24.10 8.95
C TYR A 387 -26.59 22.90 9.29
N GLU A 388 -27.52 22.52 8.41
CA GLU A 388 -28.28 21.26 8.55
C GLU A 388 -27.38 20.03 8.37
N LEU A 389 -26.40 20.08 7.44
CA LEU A 389 -25.38 19.04 7.30
C LEU A 389 -24.51 18.95 8.57
N SER A 390 -23.97 20.07 9.06
CA SER A 390 -23.16 20.09 10.29
C SER A 390 -23.89 19.49 11.50
N ARG A 391 -25.17 19.85 11.72
CA ARG A 391 -25.99 19.28 12.81
C ARG A 391 -26.19 17.76 12.67
N ARG A 392 -26.32 17.23 11.44
CA ARG A 392 -26.44 15.78 11.19
C ARG A 392 -25.14 15.02 11.36
N GLU A 393 -24.02 15.68 11.06
CA GLU A 393 -22.66 15.18 11.28
C GLU A 393 -22.24 15.22 12.77
N GLY A 394 -23.00 15.94 13.62
CA GLY A 394 -22.68 16.13 15.03
C GLY A 394 -21.55 17.13 15.28
N VAL A 395 -21.28 18.02 14.32
CA VAL A 395 -20.18 19.00 14.37
C VAL A 395 -20.69 20.44 14.31
N VAL A 396 -19.86 21.38 14.75
CA VAL A 396 -20.06 22.82 14.55
C VAL A 396 -19.13 23.32 13.45
N GLY A 397 -19.51 24.37 12.71
CA GLY A 397 -18.70 24.89 11.61
C GLY A 397 -18.87 26.37 11.30
N SER A 398 -17.86 26.93 10.64
CA SER A 398 -17.84 28.29 10.10
C SER A 398 -17.73 28.22 8.57
N PRO A 399 -18.10 29.27 7.81
CA PRO A 399 -17.59 29.42 6.45
C PRO A 399 -16.11 29.81 6.44
N GLU A 400 -15.40 29.32 5.42
CA GLU A 400 -14.05 29.77 5.05
C GLU A 400 -14.02 31.30 4.84
N LYS A 401 -12.86 31.92 5.11
CA LYS A 401 -12.66 33.37 5.12
C LYS A 401 -11.50 33.71 4.16
N PRO A 402 -11.59 34.80 3.37
CA PRO A 402 -12.51 35.94 3.51
C PRO A 402 -13.89 35.78 2.85
N LEU A 403 -14.93 36.19 3.58
CA LEU A 403 -16.29 36.34 3.04
C LEU A 403 -16.45 37.65 2.24
N SER A 404 -17.02 37.54 1.04
CA SER A 404 -17.51 38.68 0.25
C SER A 404 -18.58 39.47 0.99
N ASP A 405 -18.77 40.76 0.67
CA ASP A 405 -19.72 41.66 1.36
C ASP A 405 -21.14 41.07 1.47
N LEU A 406 -21.63 40.51 0.35
CA LEU A 406 -22.96 39.89 0.29
C LEU A 406 -23.02 38.60 1.10
N GLY A 407 -21.93 37.84 1.17
CA GLY A 407 -21.77 36.70 2.06
C GLY A 407 -21.81 37.11 3.53
N ARG A 408 -20.95 38.06 3.93
CA ARG A 408 -20.82 38.61 5.29
C ARG A 408 -22.18 39.11 5.84
N LEU A 409 -22.93 39.87 5.03
CA LEU A 409 -24.28 40.32 5.36
C LEU A 409 -25.29 39.16 5.45
N SER A 410 -25.18 38.16 4.58
CA SER A 410 -26.09 36.99 4.58
C SER A 410 -25.88 36.08 5.78
N TYR A 411 -24.63 35.75 6.13
CA TYR A 411 -24.29 34.95 7.31
C TYR A 411 -24.70 35.66 8.60
N ARG A 412 -24.33 36.94 8.79
CA ARG A 412 -24.73 37.71 9.99
C ARG A 412 -26.24 37.81 10.16
N SER A 413 -26.99 37.96 9.06
CA SER A 413 -28.47 37.98 9.06
C SER A 413 -29.11 36.59 9.17
N TYR A 414 -28.37 35.50 8.94
CA TYR A 414 -28.79 34.13 9.22
C TYR A 414 -28.53 33.80 10.70
N TRP A 415 -27.29 33.92 11.18
CA TRP A 415 -26.91 33.64 12.57
C TRP A 415 -27.77 34.40 13.57
N ALA A 416 -27.99 35.70 13.36
CA ALA A 416 -28.82 36.50 14.25
C ALA A 416 -30.28 35.99 14.30
N TYR A 417 -30.86 35.61 13.17
CA TYR A 417 -32.20 35.03 13.13
C TYR A 417 -32.26 33.68 13.86
N THR A 418 -31.35 32.75 13.53
CA THR A 418 -31.31 31.41 14.13
C THR A 418 -31.12 31.46 15.63
N LEU A 419 -30.23 32.31 16.14
CA LEU A 419 -30.00 32.47 17.58
C LEU A 419 -31.21 33.13 18.28
N LEU A 420 -31.86 34.12 17.66
CA LEU A 420 -33.10 34.70 18.21
C LEU A 420 -34.27 33.71 18.20
N GLU A 421 -34.38 32.81 17.22
CA GLU A 421 -35.39 31.75 17.17
C GLU A 421 -35.14 30.69 18.26
N LEU A 422 -33.89 30.22 18.42
CA LEU A 422 -33.49 29.29 19.49
C LEU A 422 -33.59 29.87 20.90
N MET A 423 -33.30 31.17 21.09
CA MET A 423 -33.49 31.85 22.38
C MET A 423 -34.99 32.12 22.69
N LYS A 424 -35.87 32.17 21.68
CA LYS A 424 -37.31 32.42 21.85
C LYS A 424 -38.07 31.19 22.34
N ASP A 425 -37.73 30.00 21.85
CA ASP A 425 -38.54 28.78 22.07
C ASP A 425 -38.16 27.98 23.33
N CYS A 426 -37.09 28.36 24.04
CA CYS A 426 -36.68 27.75 25.30
C CYS A 426 -37.35 28.41 26.53
N ARG A 427 -37.74 27.57 27.50
CA ARG A 427 -38.50 27.98 28.71
C ARG A 427 -37.63 28.39 29.91
N THR A 428 -36.31 28.24 29.81
CA THR A 428 -35.34 28.50 30.89
C THR A 428 -34.67 29.85 30.70
N THR A 429 -34.56 30.64 31.77
CA THR A 429 -34.04 32.02 31.75
C THR A 429 -32.52 32.13 31.48
N THR A 430 -31.82 31.00 31.35
CA THR A 430 -30.38 30.91 31.16
C THR A 430 -30.05 29.80 30.16
N GLN A 431 -29.69 30.17 28.94
CA GLN A 431 -29.00 29.30 27.98
C GLN A 431 -27.51 29.60 27.98
N SER A 432 -26.67 28.58 27.76
CA SER A 432 -25.24 28.78 27.54
C SER A 432 -24.89 28.95 26.05
N ILE A 433 -23.72 29.55 25.79
CA ILE A 433 -23.18 29.67 24.43
C ILE A 433 -22.88 28.28 23.85
N LYS A 434 -22.53 27.31 24.70
CA LYS A 434 -22.32 25.91 24.31
C LYS A 434 -23.62 25.25 23.83
N GLU A 435 -24.72 25.39 24.57
CA GLU A 435 -26.03 24.87 24.13
C GLU A 435 -26.47 25.46 22.79
N LEU A 436 -26.28 26.77 22.59
CA LEU A 436 -26.59 27.41 21.30
C LEU A 436 -25.67 26.92 20.17
N SER A 437 -24.41 26.62 20.47
CA SER A 437 -23.43 26.02 19.54
C SER A 437 -23.92 24.64 19.07
N GLU A 438 -24.22 23.76 20.02
CA GLU A 438 -24.70 22.38 19.79
C GLU A 438 -26.07 22.33 19.08
N LEU A 439 -27.01 23.20 19.46
CA LEU A 439 -28.35 23.24 18.85
C LEU A 439 -28.37 23.86 17.44
N SER A 440 -27.43 24.76 17.12
CA SER A 440 -27.42 25.46 15.82
C SER A 440 -26.45 24.88 14.80
N GLY A 441 -25.34 24.28 15.25
CA GLY A 441 -24.18 23.94 14.42
C GLY A 441 -23.24 25.13 14.14
N ILE A 442 -23.48 26.31 14.72
CA ILE A 442 -22.67 27.52 14.55
C ILE A 442 -21.53 27.54 15.57
N THR A 443 -20.32 27.97 15.19
CA THR A 443 -19.18 28.02 16.12
C THR A 443 -19.43 28.97 17.31
N HIS A 444 -18.75 28.70 18.43
CA HIS A 444 -18.78 29.57 19.60
C HIS A 444 -18.39 31.03 19.27
N ASP A 445 -17.39 31.23 18.41
CA ASP A 445 -16.90 32.56 18.04
C ASP A 445 -17.88 33.33 17.15
N ASP A 446 -18.50 32.66 16.17
CA ASP A 446 -19.53 33.28 15.32
C ASP A 446 -20.80 33.63 16.14
N ILE A 447 -21.13 32.83 17.16
CA ILE A 447 -22.20 33.13 18.14
C ILE A 447 -21.82 34.34 18.99
N ILE A 448 -20.61 34.36 19.56
CA ILE A 448 -20.11 35.48 20.38
C ILE A 448 -20.11 36.77 19.56
N TYR A 449 -19.55 36.76 18.35
CA TYR A 449 -19.55 37.89 17.41
C TYR A 449 -20.98 38.38 17.12
N THR A 450 -21.89 37.46 16.80
CA THR A 450 -23.28 37.79 16.47
C THR A 450 -24.00 38.45 17.65
N LEU A 451 -23.90 37.87 18.85
CA LEU A 451 -24.51 38.40 20.08
C LEU A 451 -23.86 39.71 20.54
N GLN A 452 -22.54 39.89 20.40
CA GLN A 452 -21.85 41.16 20.63
C GLN A 452 -22.41 42.25 19.69
N SER A 453 -22.59 41.91 18.40
CA SER A 453 -23.12 42.84 17.40
C SER A 453 -24.58 43.28 17.67
N MET A 454 -25.30 42.54 18.52
CA MET A 454 -26.65 42.87 19.02
C MET A 454 -26.66 43.42 20.45
N LYS A 455 -25.49 43.57 21.11
CA LYS A 455 -25.34 43.96 22.53
C LYS A 455 -25.99 42.98 23.53
N MET A 456 -26.12 41.71 23.16
CA MET A 456 -26.84 40.66 23.91
C MET A 456 -25.96 39.78 24.81
N VAL A 457 -24.64 40.06 24.88
CA VAL A 457 -23.67 39.29 25.66
C VAL A 457 -22.76 40.24 26.45
N LYS A 458 -22.39 39.86 27.68
CA LYS A 458 -21.41 40.56 28.52
C LYS A 458 -20.19 39.68 28.75
N TYR A 459 -19.09 40.28 29.19
CA TYR A 459 -17.87 39.56 29.58
C TYR A 459 -17.70 39.65 31.10
N TRP A 460 -17.53 38.50 31.76
CA TRP A 460 -17.48 38.41 33.22
C TRP A 460 -16.53 37.27 33.65
N LYS A 461 -15.58 37.58 34.54
CA LYS A 461 -14.59 36.61 35.09
C LYS A 461 -13.91 35.70 34.03
N GLY A 462 -13.64 36.23 32.83
CA GLY A 462 -12.98 35.47 31.74
C GLY A 462 -13.94 34.74 30.79
N GLN A 463 -15.25 34.85 30.98
CA GLN A 463 -16.26 34.15 30.17
C GLN A 463 -17.26 35.12 29.54
N HIS A 464 -17.80 34.74 28.37
CA HIS A 464 -18.92 35.43 27.74
C HIS A 464 -20.25 34.88 28.29
N VAL A 465 -21.10 35.77 28.82
CA VAL A 465 -22.38 35.42 29.46
C VAL A 465 -23.52 36.11 28.72
N ILE A 466 -24.49 35.33 28.25
CA ILE A 466 -25.68 35.83 27.55
C ILE A 466 -26.52 36.63 28.56
N CYS A 467 -26.88 37.86 28.21
CA CYS A 467 -27.52 38.84 29.11
C CYS A 467 -28.75 39.43 28.44
N VAL A 468 -29.82 38.64 28.38
CA VAL A 468 -30.97 38.85 27.49
C VAL A 468 -32.29 38.68 28.25
N THR A 469 -33.35 39.36 27.80
CA THR A 469 -34.71 39.15 28.28
C THR A 469 -35.62 38.65 27.15
N PRO A 470 -36.71 37.92 27.44
CA PRO A 470 -37.70 37.54 26.42
C PRO A 470 -38.27 38.75 25.65
N LYS A 471 -38.41 39.91 26.33
CA LYS A 471 -38.84 41.16 25.70
C LYS A 471 -37.84 41.63 24.64
N THR A 472 -36.54 41.71 24.97
CA THR A 472 -35.51 42.15 24.01
C THR A 472 -35.31 41.18 22.85
N ILE A 473 -35.57 39.88 23.02
CA ILE A 473 -35.61 38.90 21.91
C ILE A 473 -36.76 39.23 20.95
N MET A 474 -37.97 39.46 21.47
CA MET A 474 -39.13 39.78 20.63
C MET A 474 -39.01 41.14 19.94
N GLU A 475 -38.45 42.15 20.61
CA GLU A 475 -38.13 43.45 20.01
C GLU A 475 -37.14 43.31 18.85
N HIS A 476 -36.09 42.50 19.00
CA HIS A 476 -35.16 42.21 17.90
C HIS A 476 -35.84 41.44 16.75
N LEU A 477 -36.66 40.42 17.04
CA LEU A 477 -37.38 39.65 16.00
C LEU A 477 -38.38 40.48 15.19
N GLN A 478 -38.83 41.63 15.68
CA GLN A 478 -39.68 42.56 14.94
C GLN A 478 -38.90 43.46 13.95
N LEU A 479 -37.58 43.60 14.11
CA LEU A 479 -36.76 44.46 13.25
C LEU A 479 -36.73 43.95 11.79
N PRO A 480 -36.83 44.82 10.77
CA PRO A 480 -36.89 44.42 9.36
C PRO A 480 -35.74 43.50 8.90
N GLN A 481 -34.56 43.70 9.47
CA GLN A 481 -33.32 42.96 9.18
C GLN A 481 -33.29 41.51 9.72
N PHE A 482 -34.16 41.19 10.69
CA PHE A 482 -34.27 39.87 11.33
C PHE A 482 -35.60 39.17 11.01
N LYS A 483 -36.31 39.59 9.95
CA LYS A 483 -37.49 38.89 9.45
C LYS A 483 -37.14 37.48 8.95
N ARG A 484 -38.05 36.53 9.22
CA ARG A 484 -37.97 35.12 8.82
C ARG A 484 -37.62 34.96 7.33
N PRO A 485 -36.69 34.05 6.96
CA PRO A 485 -36.38 33.78 5.56
C PRO A 485 -37.62 33.39 4.74
N LYS A 486 -37.77 33.95 3.54
CA LYS A 486 -38.89 33.63 2.62
C LYS A 486 -38.91 32.15 2.20
N LEU A 487 -37.73 31.53 2.14
CA LEU A 487 -37.54 30.11 1.85
C LEU A 487 -36.93 29.46 3.09
N THR A 488 -37.64 28.50 3.67
CA THR A 488 -37.19 27.72 4.84
C THR A 488 -37.03 26.25 4.46
N HIS A 489 -35.92 25.65 4.91
CA HIS A 489 -35.82 24.19 4.99
C HIS A 489 -36.91 23.67 5.95
N SER A 490 -37.54 22.54 5.62
CA SER A 490 -38.52 21.90 6.51
C SER A 490 -37.88 20.69 7.17
N ILE A 491 -37.55 20.84 8.46
CA ILE A 491 -36.88 19.83 9.31
C ILE A 491 -37.57 18.45 9.21
N ASN A 492 -38.90 18.43 9.08
CA ASN A 492 -39.71 17.21 9.03
C ASN A 492 -39.76 16.49 7.66
N MET A 493 -39.11 17.00 6.61
CA MET A 493 -38.81 16.20 5.42
C MET A 493 -37.30 16.06 5.33
N GLY A 494 -36.80 14.88 5.67
CA GLY A 494 -35.37 14.58 5.70
C GLY A 494 -34.73 14.59 4.32
N LEU A 495 -33.39 14.56 4.30
CA LEU A 495 -32.65 14.27 3.08
C LEU A 495 -33.10 12.91 2.52
N LEU A 496 -33.19 12.83 1.19
CA LEU A 496 -33.56 11.60 0.47
C LEU A 496 -32.53 10.47 0.67
N SER A 497 -31.30 10.84 1.05
CA SER A 497 -30.25 9.96 1.55
C SER A 497 -29.63 10.56 2.81
N ASP A 498 -29.73 9.88 3.94
CA ASP A 498 -29.11 10.35 5.18
C ASP A 498 -27.59 10.02 5.18
N PRO A 499 -26.68 10.99 5.41
CA PRO A 499 -25.23 10.75 5.30
C PRO A 499 -24.67 9.64 6.21
N SER A 500 -25.38 9.33 7.31
CA SER A 500 -25.09 8.23 8.24
C SER A 500 -25.20 6.82 7.61
N LEU A 501 -25.81 6.70 6.43
CA LEU A 501 -25.99 5.46 5.66
C LEU A 501 -24.82 5.15 4.71
N THR A 502 -23.65 5.74 4.95
CA THR A 502 -22.41 5.44 4.22
C THR A 502 -22.20 3.92 4.12
N PRO A 503 -21.86 3.35 2.94
CA PRO A 503 -21.83 1.90 2.75
C PRO A 503 -21.00 1.11 3.78
N ARG A 504 -19.94 1.74 4.32
CA ARG A 504 -19.10 1.24 5.43
C ARG A 504 -19.92 0.80 6.65
N HIS A 505 -20.92 1.59 7.08
CA HIS A 505 -21.70 1.32 8.28
C HIS A 505 -22.74 0.20 8.07
N LYS A 506 -23.36 0.13 6.87
CA LYS A 506 -24.25 -0.98 6.48
C LYS A 506 -23.48 -2.29 6.33
N PHE A 507 -22.31 -2.26 5.71
CA PHE A 507 -21.40 -3.41 5.59
C PHE A 507 -20.92 -3.87 6.98
N GLY A 508 -20.49 -2.94 7.85
CA GLY A 508 -20.09 -3.23 9.24
C GLY A 508 -21.18 -3.95 10.05
N LYS A 509 -22.44 -3.50 9.96
CA LYS A 509 -23.59 -4.14 10.63
C LYS A 509 -23.95 -5.54 10.09
N ILE A 510 -23.65 -5.83 8.82
CA ILE A 510 -23.76 -7.19 8.27
C ILE A 510 -22.57 -8.03 8.76
N LEU A 511 -21.37 -7.44 8.83
CA LEU A 511 -20.15 -8.14 9.21
C LEU A 511 -20.14 -8.54 10.69
N THR A 512 -20.55 -7.66 11.63
CA THR A 512 -20.74 -8.03 13.04
C THR A 512 -21.60 -9.28 13.19
N LYS A 513 -22.75 -9.33 12.50
CA LYS A 513 -23.72 -10.42 12.57
C LYS A 513 -23.24 -11.74 11.96
N TYR A 514 -22.42 -11.72 10.91
CA TYR A 514 -22.08 -12.94 10.14
C TYR A 514 -20.59 -13.34 10.10
N HIS A 515 -19.63 -12.49 10.50
CA HIS A 515 -18.19 -12.79 10.40
C HIS A 515 -17.79 -14.15 11.00
N SER A 516 -18.33 -14.50 12.17
CA SER A 516 -18.01 -15.77 12.84
C SER A 516 -18.49 -16.98 12.03
N LYS A 517 -19.66 -16.90 11.37
CA LYS A 517 -20.18 -17.97 10.51
C LYS A 517 -19.38 -18.05 9.20
N LEU A 518 -19.05 -16.90 8.61
CA LEU A 518 -18.24 -16.80 7.40
C LEU A 518 -16.83 -17.37 7.61
N GLY A 519 -16.19 -17.08 8.74
CA GLY A 519 -14.86 -17.60 9.08
C GLY A 519 -14.81 -19.13 9.15
N TRP A 520 -15.80 -19.76 9.82
CA TRP A 520 -15.90 -21.22 9.86
C TRP A 520 -16.29 -21.83 8.50
N LEU A 521 -17.13 -21.15 7.71
CA LEU A 521 -17.46 -21.59 6.35
C LEU A 521 -16.23 -21.63 5.43
N LEU A 522 -15.40 -20.58 5.45
CA LEU A 522 -14.17 -20.50 4.65
C LEU A 522 -13.12 -21.52 5.13
N TYR A 523 -13.00 -21.74 6.45
CA TYR A 523 -12.14 -22.79 7.01
C TYR A 523 -12.56 -24.19 6.55
N LEU A 524 -13.86 -24.51 6.58
CA LEU A 524 -14.37 -25.79 6.07
C LEU A 524 -14.19 -25.90 4.55
N LEU A 525 -14.41 -24.82 3.80
CA LEU A 525 -14.22 -24.78 2.35
C LEU A 525 -12.76 -25.04 1.95
N SER A 526 -11.78 -24.56 2.74
CA SER A 526 -10.36 -24.89 2.53
C SER A 526 -10.09 -26.40 2.66
N ILE A 527 -10.61 -27.05 3.71
CA ILE A 527 -10.43 -28.50 3.92
C ILE A 527 -11.10 -29.30 2.79
N VAL A 528 -12.29 -28.89 2.35
CA VAL A 528 -12.97 -29.50 1.20
C VAL A 528 -12.18 -29.28 -0.09
N TRP A 529 -11.68 -28.08 -0.36
CA TRP A 529 -10.85 -27.79 -1.54
C TRP A 529 -9.57 -28.61 -1.56
N PHE A 530 -8.88 -28.75 -0.42
CA PHE A 530 -7.71 -29.62 -0.31
C PHE A 530 -8.04 -31.09 -0.62
N GLY A 531 -9.24 -31.57 -0.21
CA GLY A 531 -9.76 -32.87 -0.62
C GLY A 531 -10.02 -32.97 -2.13
N CYS A 532 -10.54 -31.90 -2.75
CA CYS A 532 -10.76 -31.83 -4.20
C CYS A 532 -9.47 -31.93 -5.02
N LEU A 533 -8.31 -31.49 -4.49
CA LEU A 533 -7.00 -31.65 -5.14
C LEU A 533 -6.62 -33.11 -5.39
N GLY A 534 -7.23 -34.07 -4.67
CA GLY A 534 -7.09 -35.50 -4.96
C GLY A 534 -7.86 -35.98 -6.20
N HIS A 535 -8.85 -35.22 -6.68
CA HIS A 535 -9.65 -35.58 -7.86
C HIS A 535 -8.89 -35.36 -9.18
N LYS A 536 -9.25 -36.11 -10.23
CA LYS A 536 -8.42 -36.20 -11.45
C LYS A 536 -8.35 -34.92 -12.28
N ASP A 537 -9.26 -33.97 -12.05
CA ASP A 537 -9.32 -32.70 -12.78
C ASP A 537 -8.44 -31.62 -12.15
N PHE A 538 -8.14 -31.75 -10.85
CA PHE A 538 -7.30 -30.82 -10.06
C PHE A 538 -5.85 -31.31 -9.83
N ASN A 539 -5.48 -32.47 -10.38
CA ASN A 539 -4.09 -32.86 -10.58
C ASN A 539 -3.86 -33.13 -12.07
N HIS A 540 -2.92 -32.42 -12.68
CA HIS A 540 -2.56 -32.54 -14.09
C HIS A 540 -1.53 -33.66 -14.30
N GLY A 541 -1.48 -34.23 -15.51
CA GLY A 541 -0.44 -35.19 -15.88
C GLY A 541 0.91 -34.49 -16.08
N THR A 542 2.01 -35.14 -15.68
CA THR A 542 3.36 -34.57 -15.84
C THR A 542 3.84 -34.60 -17.29
N TYR A 543 4.39 -33.48 -17.74
CA TYR A 543 4.99 -33.32 -19.07
C TYR A 543 6.42 -32.78 -18.94
N LEU A 544 7.15 -32.69 -20.06
CA LEU A 544 8.39 -31.93 -20.09
C LEU A 544 8.11 -30.62 -20.82
N SER A 545 8.35 -29.48 -20.17
CA SER A 545 8.33 -28.16 -20.81
C SER A 545 9.65 -27.91 -21.54
N GLU A 546 10.78 -28.23 -20.92
CA GLU A 546 12.09 -28.00 -21.51
C GLU A 546 12.41 -29.02 -22.64
N ASN A 547 12.41 -28.53 -23.87
CA ASN A 547 12.68 -29.33 -25.07
C ASN A 547 14.16 -29.74 -25.19
N ALA A 548 15.10 -28.93 -24.69
CA ALA A 548 16.53 -29.21 -24.77
C ALA A 548 16.94 -30.50 -24.04
N LEU A 549 16.19 -30.91 -23.01
CA LEU A 549 16.40 -32.17 -22.29
C LEU A 549 16.25 -33.40 -23.20
N SER A 550 15.31 -33.38 -24.15
CA SER A 550 15.17 -34.37 -25.23
C SER A 550 15.46 -35.86 -24.89
N PRO A 551 14.91 -36.45 -23.80
CA PRO A 551 15.30 -37.79 -23.35
C PRO A 551 14.98 -38.93 -24.33
N GLY A 552 14.10 -38.69 -25.32
CA GLY A 552 13.82 -39.62 -26.41
C GLY A 552 14.98 -39.79 -27.41
N LEU A 553 15.88 -38.81 -27.52
CA LEU A 553 17.02 -38.82 -28.46
C LEU A 553 18.30 -39.41 -27.84
N VAL A 554 18.32 -39.61 -26.52
CA VAL A 554 19.53 -39.94 -25.74
C VAL A 554 19.69 -41.45 -25.58
N TYR A 555 20.22 -42.13 -26.59
CA TYR A 555 20.55 -43.56 -26.51
C TYR A 555 21.83 -43.79 -25.69
N PRO A 556 21.86 -44.76 -24.74
CA PRO A 556 22.99 -44.95 -23.85
C PRO A 556 24.04 -45.90 -24.46
N GLU A 557 25.29 -45.46 -24.45
CA GLU A 557 26.45 -46.16 -24.98
C GLU A 557 27.20 -47.00 -23.94
N ILE A 558 26.84 -46.91 -22.64
CA ILE A 558 27.40 -47.78 -21.60
C ILE A 558 27.03 -49.25 -21.88
N LYS A 559 28.06 -50.12 -21.79
CA LYS A 559 27.99 -51.57 -22.01
C LYS A 559 28.29 -52.34 -20.72
N GLN A 560 28.11 -53.66 -20.78
CA GLN A 560 28.31 -54.59 -19.66
C GLN A 560 29.70 -54.48 -19.02
N ASP A 561 30.72 -54.03 -19.75
CA ASP A 561 32.09 -53.86 -19.26
C ASP A 561 32.19 -52.85 -18.11
N SER A 562 31.48 -51.71 -18.21
CA SER A 562 31.40 -50.74 -17.11
C SER A 562 30.65 -51.30 -15.90
N SER A 563 29.69 -52.21 -16.10
CA SER A 563 29.03 -52.92 -15.00
C SER A 563 29.93 -53.98 -14.36
N ARG A 564 30.86 -54.59 -15.11
CA ARG A 564 31.90 -55.48 -14.57
C ARG A 564 32.93 -54.69 -13.76
N TRP A 565 33.34 -53.53 -14.26
CA TRP A 565 34.23 -52.62 -13.54
C TRP A 565 33.59 -52.07 -12.27
N ALA A 566 32.31 -51.69 -12.30
CA ALA A 566 31.55 -51.29 -11.11
C ALA A 566 31.51 -52.41 -10.04
N GLN A 567 31.30 -53.67 -10.42
CA GLN A 567 31.34 -54.81 -9.49
C GLN A 567 32.74 -54.98 -8.87
N GLN A 568 33.81 -54.89 -9.67
CA GLN A 568 35.19 -54.94 -9.16
C GLN A 568 35.49 -53.81 -8.17
N LEU A 569 35.09 -52.56 -8.48
CA LEU A 569 35.22 -51.43 -7.57
C LEU A 569 34.38 -51.57 -6.30
N VAL A 570 33.20 -52.20 -6.36
CA VAL A 570 32.39 -52.54 -5.18
C VAL A 570 33.13 -53.53 -4.27
N ASP A 571 33.75 -54.56 -4.83
CA ASP A 571 34.40 -55.60 -4.03
C ASP A 571 35.79 -55.16 -3.50
N GLU A 572 36.52 -54.32 -4.24
CA GLU A 572 37.68 -53.57 -3.70
C GLU A 572 37.28 -52.67 -2.53
N LEU A 573 36.22 -51.86 -2.68
CA LEU A 573 35.80 -50.93 -1.62
C LEU A 573 35.28 -51.66 -0.37
N LYS A 574 34.70 -52.86 -0.52
CA LYS A 574 34.35 -53.72 0.63
C LYS A 574 35.61 -54.17 1.39
N ALA A 575 36.72 -54.47 0.71
CA ALA A 575 37.98 -54.81 1.38
C ALA A 575 38.54 -53.60 2.14
N GLU A 576 38.55 -52.41 1.53
CA GLU A 576 38.99 -51.16 2.18
C GLU A 576 38.09 -50.69 3.33
N ARG A 577 36.84 -51.19 3.42
CA ARG A 577 35.95 -50.95 4.56
C ARG A 577 36.30 -51.77 5.79
N GLU A 578 36.97 -52.91 5.64
CA GLU A 578 37.46 -53.69 6.78
C GLU A 578 38.70 -53.05 7.42
N THR A 579 39.49 -52.29 6.65
CA THR A 579 40.58 -51.45 7.17
C THR A 579 40.07 -50.10 7.70
N HIS A 580 39.12 -49.44 7.01
CA HIS A 580 38.60 -48.12 7.36
C HIS A 580 37.18 -48.17 7.97
N LYS A 581 37.04 -48.74 9.17
CA LYS A 581 35.73 -49.00 9.80
C LYS A 581 34.97 -47.75 10.27
N SER A 582 35.67 -46.62 10.49
CA SER A 582 35.11 -45.38 11.05
C SER A 582 35.38 -44.12 10.22
N THR A 583 36.12 -44.23 9.12
CA THR A 583 36.57 -43.12 8.27
C THR A 583 36.31 -43.40 6.79
N THR A 584 36.32 -42.35 5.96
CA THR A 584 36.30 -42.53 4.50
C THR A 584 37.70 -42.95 4.00
N PRO A 585 37.82 -43.91 3.08
CA PRO A 585 39.11 -44.31 2.49
C PRO A 585 39.57 -43.28 1.43
N HIS A 586 39.84 -42.04 1.85
CA HIS A 586 40.14 -40.90 0.96
C HIS A 586 41.28 -41.21 -0.01
N ALA A 587 42.28 -41.99 0.42
CA ALA A 587 43.44 -42.38 -0.38
C ALA A 587 43.07 -43.30 -1.56
N TRP A 588 42.25 -44.33 -1.33
CA TRP A 588 41.77 -45.24 -2.39
C TRP A 588 40.92 -44.48 -3.41
N ILE A 589 39.98 -43.64 -2.94
CA ILE A 589 39.12 -42.82 -3.81
C ILE A 589 39.98 -41.88 -4.68
N SER A 590 40.94 -41.18 -4.07
CA SER A 590 41.86 -40.28 -4.77
C SER A 590 42.74 -41.02 -5.78
N ALA A 591 43.20 -42.23 -5.44
CA ALA A 591 43.99 -43.05 -6.35
C ALA A 591 43.17 -43.50 -7.57
N LYS A 592 41.91 -43.94 -7.37
CA LYS A 592 41.01 -44.34 -8.47
C LYS A 592 40.64 -43.17 -9.38
N MET A 593 40.32 -42.01 -8.83
CA MET A 593 40.05 -40.80 -9.64
C MET A 593 41.28 -40.38 -10.47
N LYS A 594 42.50 -40.47 -9.90
CA LYS A 594 43.75 -40.24 -10.65
C LYS A 594 44.03 -41.32 -11.70
N GLN A 595 43.74 -42.58 -11.41
CA GLN A 595 43.87 -43.70 -12.36
C GLN A 595 42.93 -43.55 -13.57
N ILE A 596 41.72 -43.00 -13.35
CA ILE A 596 40.79 -42.63 -14.42
C ILE A 596 41.32 -41.44 -15.25
N GLY A 597 42.14 -40.58 -14.66
CA GLY A 597 42.69 -39.39 -15.32
C GLY A 597 41.80 -38.14 -15.15
N LEU A 598 41.28 -37.94 -13.93
CA LEU A 598 40.58 -36.73 -13.49
C LEU A 598 41.52 -35.77 -12.75
N GLU A 599 41.27 -34.46 -12.84
CA GLU A 599 41.91 -33.46 -11.98
C GLU A 599 41.44 -33.66 -10.53
N THR A 600 42.22 -34.39 -9.73
CA THR A 600 41.76 -34.96 -8.45
C THR A 600 42.31 -34.22 -7.24
N TYR A 601 41.41 -33.73 -6.38
CA TYR A 601 41.71 -32.91 -5.21
C TYR A 601 41.03 -33.44 -3.94
N VAL A 602 41.59 -33.07 -2.79
CA VAL A 602 41.02 -33.31 -1.46
C VAL A 602 40.64 -31.97 -0.85
N HIS A 603 39.45 -31.90 -0.26
CA HIS A 603 38.87 -30.69 0.34
C HIS A 603 38.64 -30.93 1.83
N ASN A 604 39.47 -30.31 2.67
CA ASN A 604 39.38 -30.41 4.13
C ASN A 604 38.45 -29.32 4.67
N TYR A 605 37.58 -29.68 5.62
CA TYR A 605 36.72 -28.74 6.34
C TYR A 605 36.68 -29.09 7.84
N THR A 606 36.27 -28.13 8.68
CA THR A 606 36.18 -28.28 10.14
C THR A 606 34.85 -27.73 10.65
N LEU A 607 34.06 -28.58 11.30
CA LEU A 607 32.88 -28.17 12.06
C LEU A 607 33.28 -27.92 13.53
N ARG A 608 33.14 -26.68 13.99
CA ARG A 608 33.03 -26.32 15.41
C ARG A 608 31.61 -26.65 15.83
N TYR A 609 31.41 -27.81 16.45
CA TYR A 609 30.06 -28.31 16.72
C TYR A 609 29.36 -27.41 17.77
N PRO A 610 28.18 -26.83 17.48
CA PRO A 610 27.48 -25.97 18.42
C PRO A 610 27.23 -26.67 19.76
N PHE A 611 27.58 -26.02 20.86
CA PHE A 611 27.50 -26.57 22.22
C PHE A 611 28.38 -27.80 22.46
N GLY A 612 29.37 -28.04 21.60
CA GLY A 612 30.32 -29.16 21.70
C GLY A 612 31.39 -28.98 22.78
N GLY A 613 31.40 -27.87 23.51
CA GLY A 613 32.45 -27.51 24.47
C GLY A 613 33.79 -27.22 23.81
N GLY A 614 33.77 -26.57 22.63
CA GLY A 614 34.98 -26.28 21.83
C GLY A 614 35.52 -27.47 21.02
N LYS A 615 34.80 -28.60 20.93
CA LYS A 615 35.20 -29.74 20.10
C LYS A 615 35.08 -29.42 18.61
N GLU A 616 36.22 -29.48 17.92
CA GLU A 616 36.30 -29.44 16.46
C GLU A 616 36.17 -30.85 15.87
N PHE A 617 35.42 -30.98 14.78
CA PHE A 617 35.26 -32.19 13.99
C PHE A 617 35.76 -31.93 12.57
N HIS A 618 36.86 -32.56 12.19
CA HIS A 618 37.41 -32.46 10.85
C HIS A 618 36.78 -33.50 9.91
N GLY A 619 36.58 -33.13 8.65
CA GLY A 619 36.14 -34.04 7.59
C GLY A 619 36.80 -33.68 6.25
N LYS A 620 36.79 -34.62 5.30
CA LYS A 620 37.40 -34.41 3.98
C LYS A 620 36.53 -34.96 2.86
N ASN A 621 36.20 -34.11 1.90
CA ASN A 621 35.64 -34.54 0.62
C ASN A 621 36.78 -34.87 -0.36
N VAL A 622 36.51 -35.76 -1.31
CA VAL A 622 37.40 -36.02 -2.46
C VAL A 622 36.63 -35.71 -3.73
N TYR A 623 37.21 -34.92 -4.64
CA TYR A 623 36.56 -34.62 -5.92
C TYR A 623 37.53 -34.67 -7.09
N GLY A 624 37.01 -35.09 -8.24
CA GLY A 624 37.72 -35.11 -9.52
C GLY A 624 36.99 -34.24 -10.56
N ILE A 625 37.69 -33.34 -11.25
CA ILE A 625 37.13 -32.57 -12.37
C ILE A 625 37.53 -33.24 -13.69
N LEU A 626 36.55 -33.41 -14.58
CA LEU A 626 36.73 -33.70 -16.00
C LEU A 626 36.40 -32.43 -16.80
N ARG A 627 37.40 -31.86 -17.47
CA ARG A 627 37.20 -30.67 -18.32
C ARG A 627 36.44 -31.00 -19.61
N ALA A 628 35.59 -30.08 -20.05
CA ALA A 628 34.90 -30.18 -21.33
C ALA A 628 35.90 -30.09 -22.51
N PRO A 629 36.05 -31.12 -23.35
CA PRO A 629 37.09 -31.17 -24.39
C PRO A 629 36.82 -30.29 -25.63
N ARG A 630 35.74 -29.48 -25.62
CA ARG A 630 35.31 -28.65 -26.77
C ARG A 630 34.81 -27.25 -26.40
N THR A 631 34.85 -26.84 -25.13
CA THR A 631 34.32 -25.56 -24.66
C THR A 631 35.28 -24.89 -23.68
N SER A 632 35.04 -23.63 -23.33
CA SER A 632 35.88 -22.80 -22.45
C SER A 632 35.73 -23.11 -20.95
N SER A 633 35.20 -24.28 -20.58
CA SER A 633 34.99 -24.70 -19.17
C SER A 633 34.16 -23.71 -18.32
N THR A 634 33.32 -22.90 -18.96
CA THR A 634 32.49 -21.84 -18.34
C THR A 634 31.30 -22.38 -17.53
N GLU A 635 30.96 -23.65 -17.69
CA GLU A 635 29.82 -24.32 -17.06
C GLU A 635 30.21 -25.67 -16.47
N GLY A 636 29.53 -26.10 -15.41
CA GLY A 636 29.75 -27.38 -14.75
C GLY A 636 28.48 -28.14 -14.37
N LEU A 637 28.61 -29.48 -14.33
CA LEU A 637 27.64 -30.41 -13.76
C LEU A 637 28.30 -31.15 -12.57
N VAL A 638 27.55 -31.40 -11.50
CA VAL A 638 28.07 -32.15 -10.33
C VAL A 638 27.39 -33.51 -10.19
N PHE A 639 28.18 -34.57 -10.24
CA PHE A 639 27.73 -35.93 -9.88
C PHE A 639 28.34 -36.27 -8.53
N SER A 640 27.49 -36.55 -7.55
CA SER A 640 27.89 -36.72 -6.16
C SER A 640 27.46 -38.06 -5.59
N ALA A 641 28.27 -38.62 -4.69
CA ALA A 641 27.97 -39.84 -3.95
C ALA A 641 28.40 -39.66 -2.49
N PRO A 642 27.50 -39.78 -1.50
CA PRO A 642 27.91 -39.78 -0.11
C PRO A 642 28.56 -41.11 0.26
N TYR A 643 29.59 -41.07 1.12
CA TYR A 643 30.18 -42.26 1.71
C TYR A 643 29.68 -42.45 3.15
N ARG A 644 29.13 -43.64 3.44
CA ARG A 644 28.73 -44.07 4.78
C ARG A 644 29.74 -45.11 5.31
N PRO A 645 30.45 -44.84 6.43
CA PRO A 645 31.33 -45.84 7.05
C PRO A 645 30.51 -47.02 7.61
N PRO A 646 31.10 -48.21 7.79
CA PRO A 646 30.43 -49.38 8.38
C PRO A 646 29.84 -49.13 9.79
N SER A 647 30.31 -48.12 10.51
CA SER A 647 29.77 -47.67 11.81
C SER A 647 28.51 -46.80 11.73
N SER A 648 28.03 -46.45 10.54
CA SER A 648 26.84 -45.60 10.37
C SER A 648 25.55 -46.34 10.74
N TYR A 649 24.60 -45.59 11.30
CA TYR A 649 23.25 -46.08 11.62
C TYR A 649 22.26 -45.91 10.44
N HIS A 650 22.65 -45.20 9.38
CA HIS A 650 21.88 -45.08 8.15
C HIS A 650 22.06 -46.32 7.25
N THR A 651 21.14 -46.52 6.31
CA THR A 651 21.20 -47.63 5.33
C THR A 651 22.52 -47.64 4.58
N ASP A 652 23.19 -48.79 4.50
CA ASP A 652 24.43 -48.94 3.74
C ASP A 652 24.22 -48.67 2.24
N ILE A 653 25.12 -47.86 1.66
CA ILE A 653 25.12 -47.42 0.27
C ILE A 653 26.50 -47.61 -0.40
N VAL A 654 27.18 -48.70 -0.05
CA VAL A 654 28.54 -49.05 -0.51
C VAL A 654 28.74 -48.96 -2.04
N ALA A 655 27.70 -49.18 -2.85
CA ALA A 655 27.80 -49.15 -4.30
C ALA A 655 27.79 -47.74 -4.92
N SER A 656 27.52 -46.68 -4.14
CA SER A 656 27.43 -45.29 -4.63
C SER A 656 28.74 -44.79 -5.25
N VAL A 657 29.84 -44.91 -4.52
CA VAL A 657 31.17 -44.45 -4.98
C VAL A 657 31.69 -45.29 -6.16
N PRO A 658 31.59 -46.64 -6.14
CA PRO A 658 31.87 -47.48 -7.31
C PRO A 658 31.05 -47.13 -8.56
N ILE A 659 29.75 -46.84 -8.43
CA ILE A 659 28.91 -46.40 -9.56
C ILE A 659 29.36 -45.03 -10.09
N LEU A 660 29.67 -44.08 -9.20
CA LEU A 660 30.19 -42.76 -9.58
C LEU A 660 31.53 -42.88 -10.34
N LEU A 661 32.45 -43.71 -9.85
CA LEU A 661 33.75 -43.97 -10.49
C LEU A 661 33.62 -44.73 -11.81
N ALA A 662 32.69 -45.69 -11.93
CA ALA A 662 32.43 -46.39 -13.18
C ALA A 662 31.77 -45.48 -14.25
N PHE A 663 30.92 -44.53 -13.84
CA PHE A 663 30.43 -43.48 -14.73
C PHE A 663 31.54 -42.50 -15.12
N ALA A 664 32.44 -42.14 -14.20
CA ALA A 664 33.59 -41.27 -14.50
C ALA A 664 34.57 -41.89 -15.52
N ASP A 665 34.88 -43.18 -15.36
CA ASP A 665 35.67 -43.97 -16.34
C ASP A 665 35.04 -43.95 -17.74
N PHE A 666 33.72 -44.12 -17.84
CA PHE A 666 33.00 -43.99 -19.09
C PHE A 666 33.05 -42.55 -19.64
N ALA A 667 32.74 -41.55 -18.81
CA ALA A 667 32.68 -40.15 -19.21
C ALA A 667 34.02 -39.65 -19.76
N ARG A 668 35.14 -40.04 -19.12
CA ARG A 668 36.50 -39.69 -19.56
C ARG A 668 36.86 -40.22 -20.96
N LYS A 669 36.18 -41.27 -21.43
CA LYS A 669 36.36 -41.91 -22.75
C LYS A 669 35.46 -41.29 -23.84
N LYS A 670 34.66 -40.26 -23.51
CA LYS A 670 33.73 -39.59 -24.44
C LYS A 670 34.13 -38.14 -24.65
N ASN A 671 33.89 -37.63 -25.87
CA ASN A 671 34.32 -36.30 -26.31
C ASN A 671 33.16 -35.36 -26.68
N TYR A 672 31.93 -35.69 -26.26
CA TYR A 672 30.70 -34.92 -26.53
C TYR A 672 30.24 -34.06 -25.35
N TRP A 673 31.00 -34.02 -24.25
CA TRP A 673 30.69 -33.17 -23.10
C TRP A 673 30.96 -31.70 -23.43
N ALA A 674 29.96 -30.85 -23.19
CA ALA A 674 30.00 -29.40 -23.38
C ALA A 674 30.23 -28.65 -22.06
N LYS A 675 29.97 -29.30 -20.93
CA LYS A 675 30.14 -28.79 -19.57
C LYS A 675 31.23 -29.58 -18.84
N ASP A 676 31.95 -28.93 -17.93
CA ASP A 676 32.85 -29.63 -17.00
C ASP A 676 32.03 -30.59 -16.12
N ILE A 677 32.62 -31.71 -15.72
CA ILE A 677 31.95 -32.70 -14.86
C ILE A 677 32.76 -32.89 -13.58
N ILE A 678 32.17 -32.49 -12.45
CA ILE A 678 32.72 -32.73 -11.11
C ILE A 678 32.17 -34.05 -10.57
N PHE A 679 33.05 -34.97 -10.24
CA PHE A 679 32.75 -36.21 -9.53
C PHE A 679 33.12 -36.04 -8.05
N LEU A 680 32.14 -35.86 -7.18
CA LEU A 680 32.31 -35.48 -5.77
C LEU A 680 31.92 -36.63 -4.82
N VAL A 681 32.84 -37.06 -3.97
CA VAL A 681 32.54 -37.95 -2.84
C VAL A 681 32.56 -37.14 -1.54
N THR A 682 31.41 -37.08 -0.87
CA THR A 682 31.25 -36.33 0.39
C THR A 682 31.35 -37.26 1.61
N GLU A 683 32.21 -36.88 2.55
CA GLU A 683 32.21 -37.42 3.91
C GLU A 683 31.10 -36.73 4.73
N GLN A 684 30.52 -37.42 5.73
CA GLN A 684 29.47 -36.87 6.61
C GLN A 684 28.22 -36.30 5.86
N GLU A 685 27.93 -36.86 4.68
CA GLU A 685 26.72 -36.59 3.87
C GLU A 685 26.43 -35.10 3.65
N GLN A 686 25.43 -34.55 4.35
CA GLN A 686 24.97 -33.17 4.19
C GLN A 686 26.01 -32.16 4.67
N LEU A 687 26.81 -32.49 5.68
CA LEU A 687 27.83 -31.59 6.22
C LEU A 687 28.99 -31.39 5.24
N GLY A 688 29.50 -32.48 4.66
CA GLY A 688 30.52 -32.42 3.60
C GLY A 688 30.00 -31.72 2.34
N MET A 689 28.73 -31.96 1.96
CA MET A 689 28.10 -31.26 0.84
C MET A 689 27.95 -29.75 1.11
N HIS A 690 27.54 -29.36 2.33
CA HIS A 690 27.43 -27.96 2.73
C HIS A 690 28.80 -27.27 2.66
N ALA A 691 29.83 -27.88 3.25
CA ALA A 691 31.20 -27.37 3.20
C ALA A 691 31.73 -27.21 1.76
N PHE A 692 31.50 -28.19 0.88
CA PHE A 692 31.88 -28.09 -0.53
C PHE A 692 31.21 -26.90 -1.22
N LEU A 693 29.90 -26.72 -1.01
CA LEU A 693 29.13 -25.64 -1.64
C LEU A 693 29.52 -24.26 -1.10
N GLU A 694 29.76 -24.13 0.21
CA GLU A 694 30.31 -22.88 0.78
C GLU A 694 31.67 -22.54 0.16
N ALA A 695 32.60 -23.50 0.12
CA ALA A 695 33.93 -23.29 -0.46
C ALA A 695 33.90 -23.07 -1.99
N TYR A 696 32.83 -23.49 -2.67
CA TYR A 696 32.62 -23.23 -4.11
C TYR A 696 32.22 -21.79 -4.40
N PHE A 697 31.30 -21.22 -3.60
CA PHE A 697 30.71 -19.91 -3.87
C PHE A 697 31.34 -18.77 -3.06
N ASN A 698 31.71 -18.98 -1.80
CA ASN A 698 32.14 -17.93 -0.87
C ASN A 698 33.68 -17.78 -0.78
N THR A 699 34.37 -17.73 -1.93
CA THR A 699 35.85 -17.63 -1.93
C THR A 699 36.40 -16.33 -1.33
N GLU A 700 35.66 -15.23 -1.41
CA GLU A 700 36.15 -13.86 -1.15
C GLU A 700 35.98 -13.38 0.31
N MET A 701 35.47 -14.22 1.23
CA MET A 701 35.38 -13.84 2.65
C MET A 701 36.74 -13.83 3.35
N ASP A 702 36.98 -12.79 4.16
CA ASP A 702 38.13 -12.68 5.07
C ASP A 702 38.30 -13.93 5.96
N GLU A 703 39.54 -14.36 6.20
CA GLU A 703 39.81 -15.54 7.01
C GLU A 703 39.35 -15.38 8.48
N ASN A 704 39.39 -14.16 9.02
CA ASN A 704 38.82 -13.86 10.34
C ASN A 704 37.31 -14.14 10.40
N THR A 705 36.59 -13.91 9.30
CA THR A 705 35.15 -14.21 9.19
C THR A 705 34.92 -15.71 9.00
N LYS A 706 35.74 -16.39 8.20
CA LYS A 706 35.74 -17.86 8.01
C LYS A 706 36.02 -18.65 9.31
N GLN A 707 36.68 -18.04 10.30
CA GLN A 707 36.90 -18.65 11.62
C GLN A 707 35.73 -18.45 12.61
N ASN A 708 34.88 -17.45 12.40
CA ASN A 708 33.77 -17.11 13.30
C ASN A 708 32.46 -17.86 12.98
N THR A 709 32.40 -18.62 11.88
CA THR A 709 31.28 -19.49 11.54
C THR A 709 31.45 -20.89 12.18
N PHE A 710 30.33 -21.52 12.58
CA PHE A 710 30.35 -22.89 13.13
C PHE A 710 30.99 -23.89 12.16
N LEU A 711 30.79 -23.72 10.85
CA LEU A 711 31.51 -24.45 9.81
C LEU A 711 32.62 -23.55 9.25
N ASN A 712 33.88 -23.95 9.46
CA ASN A 712 34.99 -23.51 8.62
C ASN A 712 35.02 -24.45 7.42
N TYR A 713 34.54 -23.97 6.28
CA TYR A 713 34.39 -24.74 5.06
C TYR A 713 35.70 -24.97 4.30
N GLY A 714 36.79 -24.27 4.65
CA GLY A 714 38.08 -24.38 3.94
C GLY A 714 38.11 -23.65 2.60
N ASN A 715 39.11 -23.96 1.77
CA ASN A 715 39.27 -23.41 0.42
C ASN A 715 39.39 -24.58 -0.58
N LEU A 716 38.80 -24.45 -1.78
CA LEU A 716 38.94 -25.45 -2.86
C LEU A 716 40.21 -25.19 -3.70
N PRO A 717 41.10 -26.19 -3.89
CA PRO A 717 42.28 -26.04 -4.75
C PRO A 717 42.00 -25.78 -6.23
N ALA A 718 40.82 -26.17 -6.73
CA ALA A 718 40.35 -25.90 -8.09
C ALA A 718 38.82 -25.83 -8.14
N ARG A 719 38.27 -25.22 -9.20
CA ARG A 719 36.84 -25.17 -9.49
C ARG A 719 36.57 -25.46 -10.97
N ALA A 720 35.32 -25.76 -11.29
CA ALA A 720 34.80 -25.69 -12.66
C ALA A 720 34.19 -24.30 -12.89
N GLY A 721 33.51 -24.11 -14.02
CA GLY A 721 32.68 -22.93 -14.26
C GLY A 721 31.40 -22.86 -13.41
N SER A 722 30.40 -22.15 -13.92
CA SER A 722 29.10 -21.98 -13.26
C SER A 722 28.34 -23.31 -13.19
N LEU A 723 27.95 -23.74 -11.98
CA LEU A 723 27.20 -24.99 -11.80
C LEU A 723 25.76 -24.81 -12.31
N GLN A 724 25.34 -25.65 -13.25
CA GLN A 724 24.00 -25.57 -13.84
C GLN A 724 23.03 -26.62 -13.28
N ALA A 725 23.51 -27.84 -13.01
CA ALA A 725 22.71 -28.90 -12.39
C ALA A 725 23.58 -29.90 -11.62
N ALA A 726 22.96 -30.65 -10.70
CA ALA A 726 23.63 -31.70 -9.92
C ALA A 726 22.79 -32.97 -9.77
N LEU A 727 23.45 -34.12 -9.67
CA LEU A 727 22.84 -35.42 -9.43
C LEU A 727 23.53 -36.08 -8.24
N ASN A 728 22.78 -36.39 -7.18
CA ASN A 728 23.29 -37.15 -6.04
C ASN A 728 22.85 -38.62 -6.16
N ILE A 729 23.78 -39.54 -5.91
CA ILE A 729 23.65 -40.97 -6.20
C ILE A 729 23.85 -41.75 -4.90
N GLU A 730 22.80 -42.41 -4.42
CA GLU A 730 22.79 -43.27 -3.22
C GLU A 730 22.42 -44.69 -3.65
N VAL A 731 23.35 -45.65 -3.61
CA VAL A 731 23.15 -47.00 -4.19
C VAL A 731 23.45 -48.06 -3.15
N GLN A 732 22.42 -48.81 -2.75
CA GLN A 732 22.51 -49.83 -1.70
C GLN A 732 23.26 -51.09 -2.16
N ASP A 733 22.99 -51.56 -3.38
CA ASP A 733 23.63 -52.72 -4.01
C ASP A 733 23.48 -52.61 -5.55
N LEU A 734 24.17 -53.45 -6.32
CA LEU A 734 24.08 -53.49 -7.78
C LEU A 734 22.86 -54.28 -8.30
N ASP A 735 22.22 -55.11 -7.47
CA ASP A 735 20.90 -55.70 -7.75
C ASP A 735 19.78 -54.79 -7.19
N ILE A 736 19.28 -53.91 -8.05
CA ILE A 736 18.36 -52.82 -7.70
C ILE A 736 16.91 -53.22 -8.00
N ASP A 737 15.99 -52.92 -7.08
CA ASP A 737 14.55 -53.17 -7.27
C ASP A 737 13.79 -51.98 -7.82
N TYR A 738 14.05 -50.80 -7.27
CA TYR A 738 13.48 -49.52 -7.70
C TYR A 738 14.41 -48.37 -7.28
N ILE A 739 14.14 -47.18 -7.82
CA ILE A 739 14.80 -45.93 -7.42
C ILE A 739 13.79 -45.02 -6.71
N ASP A 740 14.07 -44.64 -5.48
CA ASP A 740 13.38 -43.51 -4.84
C ASP A 740 14.04 -42.20 -5.26
N VAL A 741 13.24 -41.27 -5.77
CA VAL A 741 13.70 -39.98 -6.31
C VAL A 741 13.40 -38.91 -5.26
N LYS A 742 14.42 -38.54 -4.50
CA LYS A 742 14.28 -37.55 -3.42
C LYS A 742 14.48 -36.15 -3.99
N ILE A 743 13.56 -35.26 -3.60
CA ILE A 743 13.37 -33.91 -4.16
C ILE A 743 13.15 -32.83 -3.09
N GLU A 744 13.33 -33.13 -1.80
CA GLU A 744 12.95 -32.19 -0.73
C GLU A 744 14.18 -31.41 -0.26
N GLY A 745 14.17 -30.13 -0.56
CA GLY A 745 15.24 -29.18 -0.27
C GLY A 745 15.14 -28.49 1.08
N LEU A 746 16.22 -27.80 1.43
CA LEU A 746 16.28 -26.94 2.60
C LEU A 746 15.13 -25.93 2.60
N ASN A 747 14.53 -25.71 3.78
CA ASN A 747 13.40 -24.82 4.02
C ASN A 747 12.11 -25.15 3.24
N GLY A 748 12.06 -26.28 2.51
CA GLY A 748 10.92 -26.70 1.69
C GLY A 748 11.03 -26.34 0.20
N GLN A 749 12.22 -25.94 -0.27
CA GLN A 749 12.51 -25.78 -1.69
C GLN A 749 12.38 -27.12 -2.44
N LEU A 750 12.07 -27.07 -3.73
CA LEU A 750 11.99 -28.22 -4.62
C LEU A 750 12.84 -27.97 -5.89
N PRO A 751 13.35 -29.03 -6.54
CA PRO A 751 13.84 -28.91 -7.90
C PRO A 751 12.71 -28.53 -8.85
N ASN A 752 13.11 -27.98 -10.00
CA ASN A 752 12.28 -27.87 -11.18
C ASN A 752 11.62 -29.22 -11.56
N LEU A 753 10.31 -29.21 -11.84
CA LEU A 753 9.52 -30.41 -12.15
C LEU A 753 10.02 -31.19 -13.38
N ASP A 754 10.62 -30.53 -14.38
CA ASP A 754 11.17 -31.21 -15.56
C ASP A 754 12.36 -32.10 -15.20
N MET A 755 13.15 -31.73 -14.18
CA MET A 755 14.28 -32.53 -13.70
C MET A 755 13.80 -33.84 -13.03
N PHE A 756 12.67 -33.80 -12.31
CA PHE A 756 12.00 -35.02 -11.82
C PHE A 756 11.42 -35.86 -12.97
N ASN A 757 10.70 -35.23 -13.90
CA ASN A 757 10.06 -35.92 -15.03
C ASN A 757 11.07 -36.55 -16.00
N LEU A 758 12.25 -35.93 -16.15
CA LEU A 758 13.39 -36.45 -16.89
C LEU A 758 13.84 -37.80 -16.33
N VAL A 759 14.05 -37.88 -15.00
CA VAL A 759 14.42 -39.12 -14.32
C VAL A 759 13.35 -40.19 -14.56
N GLN A 760 12.07 -39.89 -14.29
CA GLN A 760 10.96 -40.85 -14.44
C GLN A 760 10.91 -41.45 -15.86
N ARG A 761 11.12 -40.64 -16.89
CA ARG A 761 11.12 -41.07 -18.30
C ARG A 761 12.33 -41.93 -18.66
N ILE A 762 13.52 -41.61 -18.14
CA ILE A 762 14.75 -42.36 -18.43
C ILE A 762 14.79 -43.68 -17.66
N THR A 763 14.46 -43.70 -16.37
CA THR A 763 14.41 -44.94 -15.58
C THR A 763 13.44 -45.94 -16.17
N ALA A 764 12.24 -45.49 -16.57
CA ALA A 764 11.22 -46.34 -17.16
C ALA A 764 11.68 -46.97 -18.49
N ARG A 765 12.45 -46.22 -19.30
CA ARG A 765 13.04 -46.72 -20.55
C ARG A 765 14.12 -47.79 -20.31
N GLU A 766 14.96 -47.61 -19.30
CA GLU A 766 15.96 -48.64 -18.90
C GLU A 766 15.35 -49.79 -18.06
N GLY A 767 14.02 -49.80 -17.88
CA GLY A 767 13.29 -50.87 -17.20
C GLY A 767 13.32 -50.82 -15.68
N ILE A 768 13.74 -49.70 -15.08
CA ILE A 768 13.74 -49.47 -13.64
C ILE A 768 12.48 -48.71 -13.23
N ILE A 769 11.79 -49.19 -12.20
CA ILE A 769 10.68 -48.46 -11.56
C ILE A 769 11.26 -47.32 -10.72
N SER A 770 10.74 -46.11 -10.86
CA SER A 770 11.08 -45.00 -9.97
C SER A 770 9.83 -44.21 -9.55
N GLY A 771 10.02 -43.29 -8.60
CA GLY A 771 8.94 -42.48 -8.03
C GLY A 771 9.42 -41.59 -6.89
N TYR A 772 8.54 -40.76 -6.35
CA TYR A 772 8.79 -40.03 -5.11
C TYR A 772 8.16 -40.81 -3.93
N LYS A 773 8.95 -41.07 -2.88
CA LYS A 773 8.62 -42.02 -1.79
C LYS A 773 8.19 -43.38 -2.34
N GLN A 774 8.92 -43.85 -3.36
CA GLN A 774 8.64 -45.09 -4.04
C GLN A 774 8.81 -46.29 -3.09
N THR A 775 7.96 -47.30 -3.25
CA THR A 775 7.97 -48.52 -2.42
C THR A 775 7.99 -49.79 -3.28
N PRO A 776 8.43 -50.94 -2.75
CA PRO A 776 8.53 -52.18 -3.51
C PRO A 776 7.17 -52.63 -4.06
N ILE A 777 7.12 -53.04 -5.33
CA ILE A 777 5.88 -53.55 -5.93
C ILE A 777 5.52 -54.91 -5.32
N LYS A 778 4.55 -54.91 -4.41
CA LYS A 778 3.80 -56.12 -4.06
C LYS A 778 3.09 -56.63 -5.32
N LYS A 779 3.59 -57.73 -5.90
CA LYS A 779 3.01 -58.38 -7.09
C LYS A 779 1.57 -58.85 -6.83
N ARG A 780 0.60 -57.97 -7.05
CA ARG A 780 -0.84 -58.30 -7.09
C ARG A 780 -1.48 -57.60 -8.28
N ARG A 781 -2.30 -58.35 -9.01
CA ARG A 781 -3.15 -57.81 -10.09
C ARG A 781 -4.23 -56.92 -9.47
N SER A 782 -4.06 -55.61 -9.54
CA SER A 782 -5.17 -54.66 -9.48
C SER A 782 -4.85 -53.47 -10.39
N SER A 783 -5.20 -53.62 -11.66
CA SER A 783 -5.44 -52.45 -12.50
C SER A 783 -6.58 -51.61 -11.89
N GLN A 784 -6.64 -50.34 -12.25
CA GLN A 784 -7.92 -49.63 -12.37
C GLN A 784 -8.74 -49.37 -11.08
N TYR A 785 -8.11 -48.90 -9.99
CA TYR A 785 -8.74 -47.93 -9.08
C TYR A 785 -7.70 -47.08 -8.34
N THR A 786 -7.16 -46.05 -9.00
CA THR A 786 -6.41 -44.97 -8.34
C THR A 786 -7.39 -44.09 -7.55
N SER A 787 -7.60 -44.43 -6.27
CA SER A 787 -8.58 -43.75 -5.42
C SER A 787 -8.16 -42.33 -5.07
N VAL A 788 -9.15 -41.42 -4.95
CA VAL A 788 -8.92 -40.03 -4.49
C VAL A 788 -8.24 -40.02 -3.11
N GLY A 789 -8.58 -40.95 -2.22
CA GLY A 789 -7.92 -41.11 -0.91
C GLY A 789 -6.43 -41.50 -1.00
N SER A 790 -6.02 -42.23 -2.04
CA SER A 790 -4.61 -42.52 -2.32
C SER A 790 -3.85 -41.24 -2.69
N ASN A 791 -4.45 -40.40 -3.55
CA ASN A 791 -3.88 -39.13 -3.97
C ASN A 791 -3.76 -38.16 -2.78
N ILE A 792 -4.82 -38.01 -1.98
CA ILE A 792 -4.81 -37.19 -0.75
C ILE A 792 -3.72 -37.68 0.22
N LYS A 793 -3.53 -38.99 0.36
CA LYS A 793 -2.46 -39.55 1.21
C LYS A 793 -1.06 -39.17 0.71
N ASN A 794 -0.84 -39.18 -0.61
CA ASN A 794 0.44 -38.80 -1.21
C ASN A 794 0.70 -37.30 -1.02
N LEU A 795 -0.29 -36.44 -1.34
CA LEU A 795 -0.25 -35.00 -1.13
C LEU A 795 0.08 -34.68 0.34
N LEU A 796 -0.66 -35.27 1.29
CA LEU A 796 -0.43 -35.08 2.72
C LEU A 796 0.94 -35.59 3.17
N SER A 797 1.44 -36.70 2.61
CA SER A 797 2.79 -37.20 2.92
C SER A 797 3.87 -36.21 2.46
N MET A 798 3.69 -35.57 1.30
CA MET A 798 4.63 -34.58 0.77
C MET A 798 4.62 -33.28 1.59
N LEU A 799 3.44 -32.82 2.00
CA LEU A 799 3.33 -31.69 2.93
C LEU A 799 4.05 -31.98 4.25
N LEU A 800 3.79 -33.12 4.88
CA LEU A 800 4.33 -33.44 6.22
C LEU A 800 5.86 -33.47 6.29
N SER A 801 6.57 -33.87 5.23
CA SER A 801 8.04 -33.79 5.17
C SER A 801 8.54 -32.39 4.84
N GLN A 802 7.96 -31.71 3.84
CA GLN A 802 8.32 -30.33 3.49
C GLN A 802 8.17 -29.35 4.66
N THR A 803 7.18 -29.57 5.55
CA THR A 803 6.96 -28.78 6.77
C THR A 803 8.19 -28.72 7.68
N THR A 804 9.07 -29.72 7.67
CA THR A 804 10.28 -29.74 8.52
C THR A 804 11.36 -28.76 8.05
N GLY A 805 11.36 -28.40 6.77
CA GLY A 805 12.45 -27.64 6.14
C GLY A 805 13.81 -28.38 6.10
N VAL A 806 13.89 -29.64 6.52
CA VAL A 806 15.12 -30.44 6.50
C VAL A 806 15.23 -31.15 5.14
N PRO A 807 16.36 -31.04 4.42
CA PRO A 807 16.53 -31.71 3.14
C PRO A 807 16.61 -33.23 3.31
N ASN A 808 15.96 -33.99 2.43
CA ASN A 808 15.90 -35.46 2.52
C ASN A 808 17.06 -36.20 1.79
N GLY A 809 17.99 -35.44 1.20
CA GLY A 809 19.24 -35.92 0.61
C GLY A 809 20.18 -34.76 0.25
N ASN A 810 21.43 -35.06 -0.12
CA ASN A 810 22.47 -34.04 -0.36
C ASN A 810 22.11 -33.00 -1.45
N HIS A 811 21.27 -33.36 -2.42
CA HIS A 811 20.75 -32.44 -3.43
C HIS A 811 20.07 -31.20 -2.82
N GLY A 812 19.39 -31.37 -1.67
CA GLY A 812 18.57 -30.31 -1.07
C GLY A 812 19.33 -29.06 -0.62
N LEU A 813 20.67 -29.11 -0.59
CA LEU A 813 21.58 -28.00 -0.30
C LEU A 813 22.02 -27.21 -1.54
N PHE A 814 21.72 -27.69 -2.76
CA PHE A 814 22.03 -27.00 -4.02
C PHE A 814 20.98 -25.93 -4.39
N HIS A 815 19.71 -26.13 -4.02
CA HIS A 815 18.61 -25.21 -4.38
C HIS A 815 18.80 -23.80 -3.82
N ARG A 816 19.45 -23.66 -2.66
CA ARG A 816 19.80 -22.34 -2.08
C ARG A 816 20.74 -21.51 -2.97
N HIS A 817 21.51 -22.17 -3.84
CA HIS A 817 22.38 -21.58 -4.86
C HIS A 817 21.74 -21.55 -6.26
N ARG A 818 20.44 -21.87 -6.38
CA ARG A 818 19.66 -21.99 -7.64
C ARG A 818 20.26 -22.98 -8.63
N ILE A 819 20.70 -24.14 -8.14
CA ILE A 819 21.20 -25.26 -8.94
C ILE A 819 20.19 -26.40 -8.87
N GLU A 820 19.70 -26.85 -10.02
CA GLU A 820 18.68 -27.89 -10.09
C GLU A 820 19.26 -29.27 -9.84
N SER A 821 18.64 -30.03 -8.92
CA SER A 821 19.23 -31.27 -8.43
C SER A 821 18.24 -32.20 -7.74
N LEU A 822 18.59 -33.49 -7.68
CA LEU A 822 17.84 -34.51 -6.95
C LEU A 822 18.76 -35.65 -6.47
N THR A 823 18.29 -36.44 -5.51
CA THR A 823 18.91 -37.73 -5.14
C THR A 823 18.20 -38.87 -5.87
N LEU A 824 18.98 -39.77 -6.46
CA LEU A 824 18.53 -41.12 -6.81
C LEU A 824 18.96 -42.09 -5.69
N GLU A 825 18.02 -42.59 -4.87
CA GLU A 825 18.30 -43.73 -3.99
C GLU A 825 17.88 -45.04 -4.68
N ALA A 826 18.86 -45.78 -5.18
CA ALA A 826 18.68 -47.10 -5.75
C ALA A 826 18.62 -48.16 -4.63
N VAL A 827 17.41 -48.66 -4.36
CA VAL A 827 17.10 -49.59 -3.28
C VAL A 827 17.37 -51.03 -3.72
N LYS A 828 18.08 -51.80 -2.88
CA LYS A 828 18.47 -53.18 -3.21
C LYS A 828 17.28 -54.14 -3.21
N ARG A 829 17.32 -55.14 -4.08
CA ARG A 829 16.30 -56.19 -4.19
C ARG A 829 16.34 -57.15 -3.00
N PRO A 830 15.19 -57.48 -2.38
CA PRO A 830 15.13 -58.52 -1.36
C PRO A 830 15.48 -59.88 -1.99
N LYS A 831 16.46 -60.58 -1.40
CA LYS A 831 17.01 -61.83 -1.94
C LYS A 831 15.95 -62.94 -2.02
N THR A 832 15.36 -63.12 -3.20
CA THR A 832 14.31 -64.12 -3.45
C THR A 832 14.74 -65.15 -4.51
N GLY A 833 15.48 -66.17 -4.08
CA GLY A 833 15.55 -67.50 -4.71
C GLY A 833 16.32 -67.67 -6.02
N SER A 834 16.55 -66.63 -6.83
CA SER A 834 17.24 -66.77 -8.13
C SER A 834 18.51 -65.92 -8.22
N ASN A 835 19.65 -66.57 -8.50
CA ASN A 835 20.87 -65.90 -8.94
C ASN A 835 20.68 -65.34 -10.36
N ARG A 836 20.14 -64.13 -10.48
CA ARG A 836 20.42 -63.26 -11.62
C ARG A 836 21.77 -62.60 -11.39
N TYR A 837 22.52 -62.33 -12.46
CA TYR A 837 23.76 -61.57 -12.36
C TYR A 837 23.48 -60.15 -11.87
N ASN A 838 24.28 -59.66 -10.92
CA ASN A 838 24.24 -58.28 -10.42
C ASN A 838 24.61 -57.29 -11.54
N SER A 839 23.64 -56.89 -12.36
CA SER A 839 23.85 -55.89 -13.41
C SER A 839 23.48 -54.49 -12.92
N GLY A 840 24.47 -53.73 -12.46
CA GLY A 840 24.35 -52.28 -12.29
C GLY A 840 24.17 -51.52 -13.62
N LEU A 841 24.26 -52.21 -14.77
CA LEU A 841 24.12 -51.65 -16.11
C LEU A 841 22.87 -50.74 -16.31
N PRO A 842 21.64 -51.10 -15.89
CA PRO A 842 20.48 -50.22 -16.09
C PRO A 842 20.57 -48.90 -15.33
N LEU A 843 21.18 -48.91 -14.13
CA LEU A 843 21.45 -47.68 -13.37
C LEU A 843 22.54 -46.83 -14.05
N LEU A 844 23.64 -47.45 -14.51
CA LEU A 844 24.69 -46.73 -15.23
C LEU A 844 24.15 -46.07 -16.51
N LYS A 845 23.31 -46.78 -17.28
CA LYS A 845 22.62 -46.23 -18.45
C LYS A 845 21.63 -45.11 -18.10
N THR A 846 20.93 -45.23 -16.96
CA THR A 846 20.05 -44.18 -16.45
C THR A 846 20.85 -42.91 -16.13
N ILE A 847 21.98 -43.06 -15.43
CA ILE A 847 22.90 -41.95 -15.13
C ILE A 847 23.42 -41.33 -16.43
N GLU A 848 23.92 -42.12 -17.38
CA GLU A 848 24.36 -41.62 -18.71
C GLU A 848 23.25 -40.81 -19.40
N GLY A 849 22.02 -41.33 -19.42
CA GLY A 849 20.87 -40.67 -20.04
C GLY A 849 20.58 -39.30 -19.42
N ILE A 850 20.54 -39.23 -18.09
CA ILE A 850 20.34 -37.97 -17.36
C ILE A 850 21.50 -37.02 -17.65
N SER A 851 22.75 -37.48 -17.55
CA SER A 851 23.95 -36.68 -17.79
C SER A 851 23.99 -36.07 -19.20
N ARG A 852 23.63 -36.85 -20.23
CA ARG A 852 23.56 -36.36 -21.61
C ARG A 852 22.41 -35.37 -21.82
N SER A 853 21.26 -35.57 -21.16
CA SER A 853 20.13 -34.64 -21.20
C SER A 853 20.46 -33.30 -20.53
N LEU A 854 21.16 -33.32 -19.38
CA LEU A 854 21.65 -32.12 -18.68
C LEU A 854 22.78 -31.40 -19.45
N ASN A 855 23.64 -32.15 -20.16
CA ASN A 855 24.69 -31.60 -20.99
C ASN A 855 24.15 -30.72 -22.13
N ASN A 856 22.96 -31.05 -22.65
CA ASN A 856 22.29 -30.34 -23.75
C ASN A 856 21.65 -28.99 -23.34
N LEU A 857 21.44 -28.73 -22.04
CA LEU A 857 20.84 -27.48 -21.58
C LEU A 857 21.75 -26.30 -21.93
N LEU A 858 21.29 -25.37 -22.75
CA LEU A 858 22.04 -24.14 -23.10
C LEU A 858 21.83 -23.01 -22.09
N GLU A 859 20.72 -23.06 -21.35
CA GLU A 859 20.33 -22.10 -20.33
C GLU A 859 20.02 -22.79 -19.00
N ARG A 860 19.78 -22.00 -17.95
CA ARG A 860 19.22 -22.51 -16.70
C ARG A 860 17.73 -22.81 -16.87
N PHE A 861 17.20 -23.68 -16.01
CA PHE A 861 15.79 -24.00 -15.99
C PHE A 861 14.94 -22.74 -15.74
N HIS A 862 14.18 -22.29 -16.74
CA HIS A 862 13.42 -21.04 -16.66
C HIS A 862 11.93 -21.16 -17.03
N GLN A 863 11.48 -22.22 -17.72
CA GLN A 863 10.09 -22.35 -18.19
C GLN A 863 9.17 -23.21 -17.30
N SER A 864 9.73 -24.06 -16.43
CA SER A 864 8.99 -25.13 -15.73
C SER A 864 8.62 -24.80 -14.28
N TYR A 865 7.66 -25.55 -13.72
CA TYR A 865 7.16 -25.36 -12.36
C TYR A 865 8.20 -25.73 -11.28
N PHE A 866 8.48 -24.77 -10.40
CA PHE A 866 9.18 -24.97 -9.12
C PHE A 866 8.20 -25.17 -7.94
N PHE A 867 6.93 -24.83 -8.14
CA PHE A 867 5.88 -24.82 -7.11
C PHE A 867 4.79 -25.83 -7.47
N TYR A 868 4.96 -27.07 -6.99
CA TYR A 868 4.06 -28.20 -7.25
C TYR A 868 3.96 -29.15 -6.06
N ILE A 869 2.91 -29.96 -6.04
CA ILE A 869 2.77 -31.11 -5.11
C ILE A 869 2.44 -32.36 -5.93
N LEU A 870 3.20 -33.44 -5.74
CA LEU A 870 2.98 -34.70 -6.46
C LEU A 870 1.80 -35.46 -5.82
N ALA A 871 0.73 -35.63 -6.60
CA ALA A 871 -0.37 -36.54 -6.25
C ALA A 871 0.02 -37.99 -6.59
N GLN A 872 0.75 -38.18 -7.69
CA GLN A 872 1.26 -39.45 -8.22
C GLN A 872 2.62 -39.20 -8.92
N ASN A 873 3.40 -40.23 -9.22
CA ASN A 873 4.68 -40.07 -9.95
C ASN A 873 4.50 -39.45 -11.36
N ASP A 874 3.30 -39.57 -11.92
CA ASP A 874 2.86 -39.08 -13.21
C ASP A 874 1.85 -37.92 -13.13
N ARG A 875 1.46 -37.46 -11.92
CA ARG A 875 0.46 -36.39 -11.74
C ARG A 875 0.78 -35.41 -10.62
N PHE A 876 0.68 -34.11 -10.92
CA PHE A 876 1.01 -33.01 -10.00
C PHE A 876 -0.15 -32.01 -9.86
N VAL A 877 -0.16 -31.29 -8.75
CA VAL A 877 -1.05 -30.15 -8.45
C VAL A 877 -0.22 -28.87 -8.58
N SER A 878 -0.71 -27.85 -9.29
CA SER A 878 0.02 -26.59 -9.48
C SER A 878 -0.24 -25.60 -8.33
N ILE A 879 0.62 -24.59 -8.21
CA ILE A 879 0.41 -23.47 -7.27
C ILE A 879 -0.94 -22.76 -7.45
N GLY A 880 -1.48 -22.70 -8.67
CA GLY A 880 -2.80 -22.12 -8.93
C GLY A 880 -3.93 -22.91 -8.28
N ASP A 881 -3.78 -24.24 -8.17
CA ASP A 881 -4.80 -25.14 -7.64
C ASP A 881 -4.71 -25.24 -6.10
N TYR A 882 -3.50 -25.35 -5.54
CA TYR A 882 -3.32 -25.58 -4.11
C TYR A 882 -3.30 -24.29 -3.26
N MET A 883 -2.84 -23.15 -3.79
CA MET A 883 -2.75 -21.91 -3.01
C MET A 883 -4.10 -21.38 -2.51
N PRO A 884 -5.24 -21.52 -3.23
CA PRO A 884 -6.57 -21.23 -2.71
C PRO A 884 -6.88 -21.87 -1.35
N CYS A 885 -6.34 -23.06 -1.03
CA CYS A 885 -6.47 -23.68 0.30
C CYS A 885 -6.02 -22.72 1.41
N LEU A 886 -4.83 -22.12 1.26
CA LEU A 886 -4.24 -21.24 2.26
C LEU A 886 -4.93 -19.88 2.29
N VAL A 887 -5.31 -19.34 1.12
CA VAL A 887 -6.08 -18.08 1.03
C VAL A 887 -7.40 -18.20 1.79
N LEU A 888 -8.12 -19.31 1.64
CA LEU A 888 -9.37 -19.57 2.37
C LEU A 888 -9.19 -19.70 3.90
N LEU A 889 -8.02 -20.11 4.38
CA LEU A 889 -7.69 -20.12 5.82
C LEU A 889 -7.28 -18.72 6.34
N VAL A 890 -6.60 -17.93 5.52
CA VAL A 890 -6.07 -16.61 5.92
C VAL A 890 -7.11 -15.49 5.84
N VAL A 891 -7.98 -15.48 4.82
CA VAL A 891 -9.02 -14.45 4.64
C VAL A 891 -9.92 -14.23 5.89
N PRO A 892 -10.36 -15.27 6.62
CA PRO A 892 -11.04 -15.11 7.92
C PRO A 892 -10.31 -14.24 8.93
N LEU A 893 -8.98 -14.25 8.97
CA LEU A 893 -8.18 -13.45 9.89
C LEU A 893 -8.28 -11.96 9.54
N PHE A 894 -8.11 -11.60 8.27
CA PHE A 894 -8.20 -10.21 7.80
C PHE A 894 -9.63 -9.65 7.83
N ILE A 895 -10.65 -10.46 7.52
CA ILE A 895 -12.06 -10.07 7.68
C ILE A 895 -12.35 -9.74 9.16
N LYS A 896 -11.87 -10.58 10.07
CA LYS A 896 -12.06 -10.38 11.51
C LYS A 896 -11.21 -9.22 12.05
N SER A 897 -10.00 -9.01 11.54
CA SER A 897 -9.15 -7.91 11.95
C SER A 897 -9.77 -6.57 11.54
N PHE A 898 -10.27 -6.44 10.30
CA PHE A 898 -11.03 -5.27 9.84
C PHE A 898 -12.24 -4.98 10.74
N LEU A 899 -12.96 -6.01 11.19
CA LEU A 899 -14.06 -5.85 12.17
C LEU A 899 -13.57 -5.35 13.54
N MET A 900 -12.44 -5.86 14.06
CA MET A 900 -11.86 -5.36 15.32
C MET A 900 -11.43 -3.89 15.22
N TRP A 901 -10.92 -3.44 14.06
CA TRP A 901 -10.60 -2.04 13.80
C TRP A 901 -11.85 -1.14 13.81
N LEU A 902 -12.94 -1.55 13.14
CA LEU A 902 -14.20 -0.80 13.14
C LEU A 902 -14.82 -0.66 14.54
N ILE A 903 -14.69 -1.69 15.39
CA ILE A 903 -15.16 -1.64 16.79
C ILE A 903 -14.23 -0.77 17.64
N ALA A 904 -12.91 -0.90 17.48
CA ALA A 904 -11.92 -0.12 18.24
C ALA A 904 -11.98 1.39 17.91
N GLY A 905 -12.26 1.76 16.66
CA GLY A 905 -12.46 3.15 16.23
C GLY A 905 -13.85 3.73 16.49
N GLY A 906 -14.68 3.07 17.33
CA GLY A 906 -16.03 3.53 17.70
C GLY A 906 -17.08 3.48 16.58
N GLN A 907 -16.71 3.07 15.36
CA GLN A 907 -17.56 3.14 14.15
C GLN A 907 -18.71 2.13 14.17
N VAL A 908 -18.61 1.06 14.95
CA VAL A 908 -19.63 0.01 15.08
C VAL A 908 -19.68 -0.50 16.51
N LYS A 909 -20.86 -0.50 17.16
CA LYS A 909 -21.06 -1.10 18.49
C LYS A 909 -20.90 -2.64 18.42
N ASP A 910 -20.25 -3.24 19.42
CA ASP A 910 -20.11 -4.71 19.50
C ASP A 910 -21.49 -5.39 19.70
N GLY A 911 -21.72 -6.47 18.96
CA GLY A 911 -23.05 -6.98 18.61
C GLY A 911 -23.74 -7.89 19.63
N ASP A 912 -23.21 -7.99 20.85
CA ASP A 912 -23.69 -8.90 21.92
C ASP A 912 -24.49 -8.17 23.03
N LYS A 913 -24.96 -6.94 22.79
CA LYS A 913 -25.90 -6.21 23.67
C LYS A 913 -27.13 -5.76 22.90
N GLU A 914 -28.30 -6.24 23.32
CA GLU A 914 -29.60 -5.71 22.90
C GLU A 914 -29.85 -4.33 23.51
N ASP A 915 -30.80 -3.59 22.94
CA ASP A 915 -31.03 -2.18 23.25
C ASP A 915 -31.36 -1.96 24.74
N THR A 916 -30.56 -1.13 25.39
CA THR A 916 -30.87 -0.50 26.67
C THR A 916 -30.47 0.97 26.58
N GLU A 917 -31.21 1.83 27.26
CA GLU A 917 -31.31 3.26 26.95
C GLU A 917 -30.10 4.10 27.42
N GLU A 918 -30.16 5.38 27.03
CA GLU A 918 -29.48 6.55 27.60
C GLU A 918 -28.07 6.99 27.12
N GLN A 919 -28.00 8.32 26.93
CA GLN A 919 -26.88 9.25 27.16
C GLN A 919 -25.50 8.91 26.57
N VAL A 920 -25.17 9.55 25.44
CA VAL A 920 -23.81 9.59 24.87
C VAL A 920 -23.11 10.88 25.31
N THR A 921 -22.11 10.74 26.19
CA THR A 921 -21.19 11.82 26.56
C THR A 921 -20.14 12.02 25.46
N TYR A 922 -20.42 12.88 24.48
CA TYR A 922 -19.45 13.24 23.44
C TYR A 922 -18.33 14.12 24.00
N ILE A 923 -17.24 13.51 24.47
CA ILE A 923 -16.03 14.19 24.94
C ILE A 923 -14.78 13.46 24.39
N THR A 924 -14.11 14.09 23.42
CA THR A 924 -12.71 13.84 22.99
C THR A 924 -12.32 12.40 22.60
N ASP A 925 -13.06 11.76 21.68
CA ASP A 925 -12.74 10.40 21.19
C ASP A 925 -11.38 10.25 20.49
N LYS A 926 -10.78 11.29 19.89
CA LYS A 926 -9.48 11.18 19.20
C LYS A 926 -8.32 10.91 20.16
N GLU A 927 -8.09 11.81 21.13
CA GLU A 927 -6.99 11.65 22.10
C GLU A 927 -7.15 10.38 22.94
N TYR A 928 -8.37 10.03 23.34
CA TYR A 928 -8.63 8.85 24.18
C TYR A 928 -8.29 7.52 23.46
N ASN A 929 -8.49 7.44 22.15
CA ASN A 929 -8.16 6.26 21.36
C ASN A 929 -6.66 6.13 21.08
N GLU A 930 -5.94 7.22 20.81
CA GLU A 930 -4.48 7.20 20.62
C GLU A 930 -3.76 6.78 21.92
N VAL A 931 -4.15 7.34 23.06
CA VAL A 931 -3.59 6.99 24.39
C VAL A 931 -3.79 5.50 24.72
N GLN A 932 -4.84 4.86 24.19
CA GLN A 932 -5.16 3.45 24.47
C GLN A 932 -4.65 2.46 23.40
N LEU A 933 -4.02 2.94 22.33
CA LEU A 933 -3.22 2.11 21.41
C LEU A 933 -1.85 1.77 22.02
N VAL A 934 -1.21 2.72 22.71
CA VAL A 934 0.15 2.58 23.25
C VAL A 934 0.33 1.34 24.15
N PRO A 935 -0.57 0.99 25.09
CA PRO A 935 -0.43 -0.21 25.90
C PRO A 935 -0.45 -1.52 25.10
N ALA A 936 -1.20 -1.57 24.00
CA ALA A 936 -1.26 -2.74 23.13
C ALA A 936 0.05 -2.90 22.33
N VAL A 937 0.60 -1.78 21.81
CA VAL A 937 1.89 -1.76 21.11
C VAL A 937 3.02 -2.16 22.04
N MET A 938 3.06 -1.62 23.27
CA MET A 938 4.07 -1.99 24.27
C MET A 938 3.98 -3.47 24.65
N PHE A 939 2.78 -4.03 24.79
CA PHE A 939 2.62 -5.47 25.04
C PHE A 939 3.20 -6.33 23.90
N ILE A 940 2.95 -5.95 22.64
CA ILE A 940 3.50 -6.65 21.47
C ILE A 940 5.03 -6.55 21.45
N ILE A 941 5.61 -5.39 21.78
CA ILE A 941 7.06 -5.22 21.90
C ILE A 941 7.63 -6.18 22.96
N TYR A 942 7.01 -6.30 24.14
CA TYR A 942 7.46 -7.26 25.15
C TYR A 942 7.31 -8.73 24.70
N ALA A 943 6.22 -9.09 24.02
CA ALA A 943 6.02 -10.44 23.50
C ALA A 943 7.06 -10.81 22.42
N CYS A 944 7.33 -9.89 21.48
CA CYS A 944 8.37 -10.05 20.46
C CYS A 944 9.78 -10.08 21.08
N ALA A 945 10.04 -9.27 22.10
CA ALA A 945 11.31 -9.28 22.83
C ALA A 945 11.54 -10.64 23.54
N ILE A 946 10.50 -11.24 24.13
CA ILE A 946 10.58 -12.60 24.70
C ILE A 946 10.91 -13.63 23.61
N GLY A 947 10.29 -13.56 22.43
CA GLY A 947 10.60 -14.47 21.32
C GLY A 947 12.04 -14.33 20.80
N TYR A 948 12.49 -13.09 20.59
CA TYR A 948 13.85 -12.77 20.16
C TYR A 948 14.90 -13.16 21.21
N MET A 949 14.68 -12.84 22.50
CA MET A 949 15.60 -13.20 23.58
C MET A 949 15.59 -14.71 23.85
N CYS A 950 14.47 -15.41 23.65
CA CYS A 950 14.44 -16.87 23.61
C CYS A 950 15.36 -17.39 22.52
N ARG A 951 15.23 -16.88 21.28
CA ARG A 951 16.08 -17.27 20.15
C ARG A 951 17.57 -17.01 20.37
N GLN A 952 17.93 -15.86 20.93
CA GLN A 952 19.33 -15.51 21.18
C GLN A 952 19.94 -16.24 22.38
N LEU A 953 19.19 -16.43 23.48
CA LEU A 953 19.66 -17.23 24.62
C LEU A 953 19.89 -18.69 24.23
N LEU A 954 19.03 -19.24 23.36
CA LEU A 954 19.12 -20.60 22.83
C LEU A 954 20.37 -20.81 21.95
N ALA A 955 20.84 -19.77 21.27
CA ALA A 955 22.07 -19.79 20.46
C ALA A 955 23.36 -19.45 21.26
N LEU A 956 23.24 -18.97 22.50
CA LEU A 956 24.37 -18.48 23.29
C LEU A 956 25.11 -19.63 23.99
N GLU A 957 26.18 -20.12 23.36
CA GLU A 957 26.98 -21.25 23.88
C GLU A 957 27.41 -21.09 25.34
N LEU A 958 27.76 -19.87 25.77
CA LEU A 958 28.21 -19.59 27.14
C LEU A 958 27.18 -20.01 28.19
N VAL A 959 25.88 -19.90 27.89
CA VAL A 959 24.80 -20.30 28.81
C VAL A 959 24.59 -21.81 28.80
N VAL A 960 24.67 -22.45 27.63
CA VAL A 960 24.56 -23.92 27.51
C VAL A 960 25.76 -24.61 28.18
N ASN A 961 26.96 -24.06 28.01
CA ASN A 961 28.20 -24.52 28.66
C ASN A 961 28.15 -24.29 30.18
N ALA A 962 27.62 -23.15 30.66
CA ALA A 962 27.43 -22.90 32.09
C ALA A 962 26.40 -23.86 32.72
N LEU A 963 25.29 -24.17 32.03
CA LEU A 963 24.35 -25.20 32.51
C LEU A 963 24.97 -26.61 32.46
N SER A 964 25.85 -26.89 31.49
CA SER A 964 26.56 -28.16 31.40
C SER A 964 27.58 -28.38 32.53
N SER A 965 28.19 -27.33 33.09
CA SER A 965 29.10 -27.48 34.25
C SER A 965 28.37 -27.83 35.55
N TYR A 966 27.05 -27.56 35.64
CA TYR A 966 26.16 -28.10 36.68
C TYR A 966 25.69 -29.55 36.41
N GLY A 967 26.22 -30.21 35.38
CA GLY A 967 25.95 -31.63 35.09
C GLY A 967 24.73 -31.91 34.21
N LEU A 968 24.10 -30.89 33.62
CA LEU A 968 23.03 -31.06 32.63
C LEU A 968 23.61 -31.49 31.27
N THR A 969 22.88 -32.34 30.52
CA THR A 969 23.22 -32.61 29.12
C THR A 969 22.85 -31.44 28.22
N THR A 970 23.50 -31.31 27.06
CA THR A 970 23.21 -30.25 26.07
C THR A 970 21.71 -30.09 25.78
N SER A 971 20.98 -31.19 25.53
CA SER A 971 19.56 -31.14 25.22
C SER A 971 18.67 -30.80 26.42
N GLN A 972 19.10 -31.11 27.65
CA GLN A 972 18.47 -30.62 28.87
C GLN A 972 18.69 -29.11 29.04
N SER A 973 19.93 -28.63 28.92
CA SER A 973 20.29 -27.21 29.03
C SER A 973 19.51 -26.35 28.02
N VAL A 974 19.52 -26.74 26.74
CA VAL A 974 18.76 -26.10 25.64
C VAL A 974 17.27 -26.03 25.97
N THR A 975 16.68 -27.13 26.46
CA THR A 975 15.25 -27.18 26.81
C THR A 975 14.93 -26.32 28.04
N VAL A 976 15.80 -26.26 29.05
CA VAL A 976 15.63 -25.41 30.24
C VAL A 976 15.70 -23.93 29.88
N SER A 977 16.64 -23.52 29.02
CA SER A 977 16.71 -22.15 28.48
C SER A 977 15.46 -21.76 27.69
N MET A 978 14.87 -22.68 26.91
CA MET A 978 13.60 -22.44 26.21
C MET A 978 12.42 -22.35 27.19
N LEU A 979 12.36 -23.24 28.18
CA LEU A 979 11.29 -23.30 29.18
C LEU A 979 11.22 -22.02 30.04
N LEU A 980 12.36 -21.43 30.39
CA LEU A 980 12.43 -20.14 31.10
C LEU A 980 11.63 -19.04 30.38
N TRP A 981 11.86 -18.86 29.07
CA TRP A 981 11.16 -17.86 28.27
C TRP A 981 9.68 -18.21 28.03
N VAL A 982 9.34 -19.49 27.92
CA VAL A 982 7.94 -19.93 27.85
C VAL A 982 7.19 -19.67 29.16
N VAL A 983 7.83 -19.86 30.32
CA VAL A 983 7.27 -19.48 31.63
C VAL A 983 7.08 -17.96 31.73
N LEU A 984 8.05 -17.16 31.27
CA LEU A 984 7.90 -15.70 31.20
C LEU A 984 6.73 -15.28 30.29
N ALA A 985 6.56 -15.93 29.12
CA ALA A 985 5.43 -15.70 28.22
C ALA A 985 4.06 -16.12 28.83
N ILE A 986 4.03 -17.17 29.66
CA ILE A 986 2.83 -17.58 30.42
C ILE A 986 2.48 -16.55 31.50
N CYS A 987 3.50 -15.97 32.16
CA CYS A 987 3.35 -15.03 33.26
C CYS A 987 3.03 -13.59 32.83
N LEU A 988 3.47 -13.16 31.64
CA LEU A 988 3.30 -11.80 31.11
C LEU A 988 1.87 -11.21 31.26
N PRO A 989 0.76 -11.91 30.91
CA PRO A 989 -0.61 -11.38 31.09
C PRO A 989 -1.04 -11.13 32.56
N PHE A 990 -0.33 -11.68 33.54
CA PHE A 990 -0.60 -11.42 34.95
C PHE A 990 0.14 -10.17 35.47
N ILE A 991 1.29 -9.86 34.85
CA ILE A 991 2.15 -8.72 35.14
C ILE A 991 1.60 -7.46 34.45
N TYR A 992 1.32 -7.54 33.14
CA TYR A 992 0.85 -6.40 32.34
C TYR A 992 -0.64 -6.55 32.00
N ARG A 993 -1.49 -5.69 32.58
CA ARG A 993 -2.95 -5.74 32.37
C ARG A 993 -3.41 -4.69 31.38
N LEU A 994 -4.09 -5.14 30.33
CA LEU A 994 -4.63 -4.30 29.26
C LEU A 994 -6.10 -3.90 29.52
N SER A 995 -6.47 -2.68 29.10
CA SER A 995 -7.85 -2.21 29.06
C SER A 995 -8.68 -2.95 28.00
N VAL A 996 -10.01 -2.82 28.04
CA VAL A 996 -10.91 -3.45 27.05
C VAL A 996 -10.63 -2.95 25.63
N THR A 997 -10.36 -1.66 25.46
CA THR A 997 -9.96 -1.03 24.19
C THR A 997 -8.60 -1.52 23.69
N ALA A 998 -7.58 -1.51 24.55
CA ALA A 998 -6.25 -2.02 24.20
C ALA A 998 -6.27 -3.52 23.83
N MET A 999 -7.20 -4.30 24.39
CA MET A 999 -7.42 -5.70 23.99
C MET A 999 -8.01 -5.83 22.57
N HIS A 1000 -8.81 -4.88 22.08
CA HIS A 1000 -9.25 -4.87 20.68
C HIS A 1000 -8.09 -4.54 19.74
N TRP A 1001 -7.25 -3.57 20.09
CA TRP A 1001 -6.01 -3.24 19.36
C TRP A 1001 -5.02 -4.41 19.34
N LEU A 1002 -4.82 -5.12 20.47
CA LEU A 1002 -3.99 -6.33 20.53
C LEU A 1002 -4.57 -7.45 19.65
N HIS A 1003 -5.90 -7.65 19.64
CA HIS A 1003 -6.56 -8.66 18.82
C HIS A 1003 -6.47 -8.34 17.32
N LEU A 1004 -6.66 -7.07 16.93
CA LEU A 1004 -6.40 -6.57 15.58
C LEU A 1004 -4.98 -6.91 15.13
N ALA A 1005 -3.97 -6.50 15.89
CA ALA A 1005 -2.57 -6.71 15.56
C ALA A 1005 -2.18 -8.20 15.51
N SER A 1006 -2.72 -9.02 16.42
CA SER A 1006 -2.47 -10.48 16.45
C SER A 1006 -3.07 -11.19 15.24
N LEU A 1007 -4.26 -10.77 14.78
CA LEU A 1007 -4.92 -11.31 13.58
C LEU A 1007 -4.19 -10.90 12.29
N VAL A 1008 -3.80 -9.63 12.18
CA VAL A 1008 -3.01 -9.14 11.04
C VAL A 1008 -1.64 -9.83 11.00
N GLY A 1009 -0.95 -9.90 12.14
CA GLY A 1009 0.37 -10.55 12.25
C GLY A 1009 0.35 -12.04 11.92
N LEU A 1010 -0.64 -12.79 12.40
CA LEU A 1010 -0.82 -14.18 11.99
C LEU A 1010 -1.14 -14.29 10.48
N GLY A 1011 -1.99 -13.40 9.96
CA GLY A 1011 -2.36 -13.40 8.54
C GLY A 1011 -1.17 -13.11 7.60
N THR A 1012 -0.36 -12.09 7.90
CA THR A 1012 0.82 -11.75 7.09
C THR A 1012 1.91 -12.81 7.18
N VAL A 1013 2.16 -13.38 8.37
CA VAL A 1013 3.10 -14.49 8.56
C VAL A 1013 2.68 -15.71 7.75
N LEU A 1014 1.39 -16.07 7.75
CA LEU A 1014 0.89 -17.20 6.97
C LEU A 1014 1.03 -16.98 5.45
N VAL A 1015 0.85 -15.76 4.95
CA VAL A 1015 1.11 -15.44 3.53
C VAL A 1015 2.59 -15.52 3.20
N VAL A 1016 3.47 -14.89 3.99
CA VAL A 1016 4.92 -14.87 3.74
C VAL A 1016 5.52 -16.27 3.82
N VAL A 1017 5.18 -17.05 4.86
CA VAL A 1017 5.62 -18.44 4.97
C VAL A 1017 5.00 -19.28 3.83
N GLY A 1018 3.76 -19.01 3.42
CA GLY A 1018 3.08 -19.77 2.36
C GLY A 1018 3.67 -19.63 0.97
N LEU A 1019 4.24 -18.46 0.66
CA LEU A 1019 4.96 -18.20 -0.60
C LEU A 1019 6.35 -18.85 -0.65
N LEU A 1020 6.90 -19.23 0.50
CA LEU A 1020 8.25 -19.79 0.64
C LEU A 1020 8.24 -21.31 0.96
N ASN A 1021 7.23 -21.76 1.72
CA ASN A 1021 6.93 -23.15 2.05
C ASN A 1021 5.43 -23.28 2.35
N PHE A 1022 4.65 -23.61 1.30
CA PHE A 1022 3.21 -23.80 1.41
C PHE A 1022 2.83 -24.82 2.48
N ALA A 1023 3.59 -25.91 2.63
CA ALA A 1023 3.27 -26.98 3.57
C ALA A 1023 3.33 -26.54 5.03
N LEU A 1024 4.40 -25.83 5.41
CA LEU A 1024 4.55 -25.24 6.74
C LEU A 1024 3.42 -24.24 7.03
N ALA A 1025 3.11 -23.34 6.09
CA ALA A 1025 2.04 -22.37 6.27
C ALA A 1025 0.64 -23.02 6.34
N PHE A 1026 0.35 -24.00 5.49
CA PHE A 1026 -0.95 -24.68 5.47
C PHE A 1026 -1.21 -25.45 6.78
N LEU A 1027 -0.21 -26.17 7.32
CA LEU A 1027 -0.37 -26.87 8.59
C LEU A 1027 -0.42 -25.91 9.80
N ILE A 1028 0.36 -24.82 9.82
CA ILE A 1028 0.22 -23.77 10.84
C ILE A 1028 -1.17 -23.12 10.75
N ALA A 1029 -1.66 -22.81 9.55
CA ALA A 1029 -2.97 -22.19 9.34
C ALA A 1029 -4.11 -23.11 9.81
N LEU A 1030 -4.09 -24.38 9.42
CA LEU A 1030 -5.10 -25.38 9.79
C LEU A 1030 -5.22 -25.54 11.32
N VAL A 1031 -4.13 -25.34 12.06
CA VAL A 1031 -4.09 -25.44 13.53
C VAL A 1031 -4.35 -24.10 14.23
N CYS A 1032 -3.80 -22.98 13.75
CA CYS A 1032 -3.89 -21.68 14.43
C CYS A 1032 -5.16 -20.87 14.07
N VAL A 1033 -5.69 -21.00 12.86
CA VAL A 1033 -6.89 -20.25 12.42
C VAL A 1033 -8.13 -20.57 13.26
N PRO A 1034 -8.44 -21.84 13.62
CA PRO A 1034 -9.56 -22.15 14.52
C PRO A 1034 -9.50 -21.43 15.87
N LEU A 1035 -8.30 -21.31 16.47
CA LEU A 1035 -8.09 -20.54 17.71
C LEU A 1035 -8.29 -19.05 17.46
N ALA A 1036 -7.59 -18.50 16.47
CA ALA A 1036 -7.60 -17.08 16.15
C ALA A 1036 -8.99 -16.56 15.74
N VAL A 1037 -9.77 -17.34 14.99
CA VAL A 1037 -11.18 -17.04 14.66
C VAL A 1037 -12.08 -17.24 15.89
N GLY A 1038 -11.83 -18.28 16.71
CA GLY A 1038 -12.64 -18.62 17.89
C GLY A 1038 -12.64 -17.60 19.03
N ILE A 1039 -11.55 -16.85 19.24
CA ILE A 1039 -11.40 -15.86 20.32
C ILE A 1039 -12.38 -14.68 20.15
N LYS A 1040 -13.04 -14.23 21.23
CA LYS A 1040 -13.66 -12.90 21.33
C LYS A 1040 -12.94 -12.08 22.42
N PRO A 1041 -12.76 -10.76 22.25
CA PRO A 1041 -12.40 -9.89 23.37
C PRO A 1041 -13.50 -9.97 24.45
N ASN A 1042 -13.13 -9.82 25.72
CA ASN A 1042 -14.03 -9.89 26.88
C ASN A 1042 -14.96 -11.13 26.93
N MET A 1043 -14.50 -12.28 26.45
CA MET A 1043 -15.28 -13.52 26.52
C MET A 1043 -15.56 -13.95 27.98
N GLN A 1044 -16.83 -14.13 28.32
CA GLN A 1044 -17.31 -14.54 29.65
C GLN A 1044 -16.87 -15.98 30.02
N ARG A 1045 -17.04 -16.36 31.30
CA ARG A 1045 -16.84 -17.73 31.78
C ARG A 1045 -17.91 -18.67 31.21
N GLY A 1046 -17.49 -19.73 30.53
CA GLY A 1046 -18.36 -20.75 29.96
C GLY A 1046 -17.56 -21.77 29.13
N PHE A 1047 -18.23 -22.82 28.64
CA PHE A 1047 -17.58 -23.94 27.93
C PHE A 1047 -16.66 -23.48 26.79
N ARG A 1048 -17.11 -22.55 25.93
CA ARG A 1048 -16.32 -21.98 24.83
C ARG A 1048 -14.99 -21.36 25.31
N LYS A 1049 -14.99 -20.66 26.46
CA LYS A 1049 -13.77 -20.09 27.03
C LYS A 1049 -12.82 -21.17 27.51
N SER A 1050 -13.31 -22.14 28.29
CA SER A 1050 -12.50 -23.26 28.78
C SER A 1050 -11.89 -24.08 27.64
N PHE A 1051 -12.67 -24.36 26.58
CA PHE A 1051 -12.20 -25.06 25.38
C PHE A 1051 -11.10 -24.27 24.65
N LEU A 1052 -11.29 -22.98 24.42
CA LEU A 1052 -10.28 -22.14 23.75
C LEU A 1052 -9.02 -21.94 24.62
N THR A 1053 -9.14 -21.86 25.94
CA THR A 1053 -7.97 -21.88 26.85
C THR A 1053 -7.19 -23.19 26.70
N PHE A 1054 -7.86 -24.34 26.76
CA PHE A 1054 -7.23 -25.65 26.61
C PHE A 1054 -6.56 -25.81 25.23
N TYR A 1055 -7.25 -25.41 24.16
CA TYR A 1055 -6.70 -25.44 22.82
C TYR A 1055 -5.49 -24.51 22.67
N CYS A 1056 -5.53 -23.31 23.25
CA CYS A 1056 -4.38 -22.41 23.30
C CYS A 1056 -3.18 -23.05 24.03
N VAL A 1057 -3.39 -23.77 25.14
CA VAL A 1057 -2.30 -24.50 25.82
C VAL A 1057 -1.71 -25.59 24.92
N LEU A 1058 -2.53 -26.34 24.17
CA LEU A 1058 -2.04 -27.32 23.19
C LEU A 1058 -1.25 -26.69 22.04
N LEU A 1059 -1.51 -25.42 21.69
CA LEU A 1059 -0.76 -24.68 20.67
C LEU A 1059 0.52 -24.01 21.20
N ASN A 1060 0.87 -24.19 22.48
CA ASN A 1060 2.16 -23.74 22.99
C ASN A 1060 3.29 -24.55 22.32
N PRO A 1061 4.36 -23.94 21.80
CA PRO A 1061 5.40 -24.66 21.04
C PRO A 1061 5.98 -25.90 21.73
N ILE A 1062 6.24 -25.85 23.05
CA ILE A 1062 6.80 -27.01 23.79
C ILE A 1062 5.74 -28.11 23.92
N VAL A 1063 4.50 -27.75 24.23
CA VAL A 1063 3.37 -28.70 24.39
C VAL A 1063 3.03 -29.36 23.05
N PHE A 1064 3.05 -28.59 21.95
CA PHE A 1064 2.80 -29.07 20.61
C PHE A 1064 3.88 -30.07 20.14
N ILE A 1065 5.16 -29.72 20.28
CA ILE A 1065 6.28 -30.60 19.95
C ILE A 1065 6.21 -31.89 20.79
N TYR A 1066 6.00 -31.78 22.10
CA TYR A 1066 5.87 -32.95 22.97
C TYR A 1066 4.69 -33.84 22.57
N GLY A 1067 3.52 -33.26 22.28
CA GLY A 1067 2.34 -34.01 21.83
C GLY A 1067 2.58 -34.75 20.51
N LEU A 1068 3.22 -34.10 19.54
CA LEU A 1068 3.58 -34.68 18.24
C LEU A 1068 4.60 -35.83 18.41
N VAL A 1069 5.68 -35.61 19.17
CA VAL A 1069 6.70 -36.63 19.46
C VAL A 1069 6.12 -37.80 20.25
N PHE A 1070 5.20 -37.55 21.18
CA PHE A 1070 4.49 -38.59 21.93
C PHE A 1070 3.62 -39.46 21.01
N ILE A 1071 2.87 -38.85 20.08
CA ILE A 1071 2.07 -39.57 19.07
C ILE A 1071 2.98 -40.39 18.14
N LEU A 1072 4.10 -39.85 17.67
CA LEU A 1072 5.07 -40.61 16.88
C LEU A 1072 5.69 -41.77 17.68
N THR A 1073 5.99 -41.56 18.97
CA THR A 1073 6.55 -42.62 19.84
C THR A 1073 5.53 -43.74 20.07
N LEU A 1074 4.24 -43.43 20.22
CA LEU A 1074 3.14 -44.41 20.30
C LEU A 1074 3.03 -45.28 19.05
N PHE A 1075 3.16 -44.70 17.85
CA PHE A 1075 3.11 -45.46 16.59
C PHE A 1075 4.40 -46.24 16.29
N GLN A 1076 5.55 -45.73 16.74
CA GLN A 1076 6.86 -46.33 16.45
C GLN A 1076 7.26 -47.45 17.42
N PHE A 1077 6.74 -47.44 18.65
CA PHE A 1077 7.04 -48.41 19.71
C PHE A 1077 5.78 -48.87 20.46
N PRO A 1078 4.79 -49.49 19.77
CA PRO A 1078 3.52 -49.92 20.37
C PRO A 1078 3.67 -50.99 21.47
N GLU A 1079 4.82 -51.65 21.57
CA GLU A 1079 5.17 -52.65 22.58
C GLU A 1079 5.56 -52.08 23.96
N LEU A 1080 5.77 -50.77 24.09
CA LEU A 1080 6.19 -50.12 25.35
C LEU A 1080 5.00 -49.72 26.24
N LYS A 1081 5.22 -49.64 27.56
CA LYS A 1081 4.17 -49.16 28.48
C LYS A 1081 4.02 -47.65 28.41
N MET A 1082 2.82 -47.12 28.64
CA MET A 1082 2.52 -45.68 28.59
C MET A 1082 3.48 -44.79 29.39
N LYS A 1083 3.99 -45.25 30.55
CA LYS A 1083 4.99 -44.53 31.36
C LYS A 1083 6.37 -44.46 30.67
N GLU A 1084 6.78 -45.54 30.02
CA GLU A 1084 8.04 -45.64 29.27
C GLU A 1084 7.96 -44.81 27.98
N ILE A 1085 6.81 -44.86 27.28
CA ILE A 1085 6.52 -44.02 26.11
C ILE A 1085 6.56 -42.53 26.47
N ALA A 1086 5.91 -42.12 27.57
CA ALA A 1086 5.94 -40.73 28.03
C ALA A 1086 7.38 -40.26 28.34
N LEU A 1087 8.16 -41.06 29.10
CA LEU A 1087 9.55 -40.72 29.42
C LEU A 1087 10.44 -40.65 28.16
N ARG A 1088 10.25 -41.58 27.22
CA ARG A 1088 10.98 -41.61 25.94
C ARG A 1088 10.60 -40.41 25.06
N ALA A 1089 9.33 -40.02 25.04
CA ALA A 1089 8.85 -38.84 24.34
C ALA A 1089 9.40 -37.54 24.94
N VAL A 1090 9.55 -37.43 26.26
CA VAL A 1090 10.23 -36.27 26.88
C VAL A 1090 11.65 -36.14 26.35
N LYS A 1091 12.45 -37.22 26.42
CA LYS A 1091 13.83 -37.19 25.92
C LYS A 1091 13.90 -36.89 24.42
N ALA A 1092 13.10 -37.57 23.62
CA ALA A 1092 13.06 -37.34 22.17
C ALA A 1092 12.62 -35.92 21.81
N SER A 1093 11.80 -35.25 22.63
CA SER A 1093 11.43 -33.84 22.44
C SER A 1093 12.59 -32.89 22.76
N MET A 1094 13.33 -33.13 23.84
CA MET A 1094 14.54 -32.37 24.17
C MET A 1094 15.59 -32.48 23.07
N ASP A 1095 15.83 -33.70 22.59
CA ASP A 1095 16.77 -33.98 21.52
C ASP A 1095 16.29 -33.35 20.19
N ALA A 1096 15.00 -33.41 19.85
CA ALA A 1096 14.43 -32.77 18.65
C ALA A 1096 14.50 -31.24 18.65
N ILE A 1097 14.26 -30.58 19.80
CA ILE A 1097 14.46 -29.12 19.94
C ILE A 1097 15.94 -28.77 19.69
N THR A 1098 16.85 -29.61 20.19
CA THR A 1098 18.30 -29.43 20.02
C THR A 1098 18.74 -29.61 18.57
N PHE A 1099 18.21 -30.62 17.86
CA PHE A 1099 18.49 -30.82 16.43
C PHE A 1099 17.94 -29.67 15.57
N SER A 1100 16.70 -29.22 15.83
CA SER A 1100 16.13 -28.08 15.10
C SER A 1100 16.93 -26.78 15.29
N LEU A 1101 17.55 -26.62 16.46
CA LEU A 1101 18.48 -25.53 16.77
C LEU A 1101 19.83 -25.70 16.03
N THR A 1102 20.45 -26.88 16.05
CA THR A 1102 21.73 -27.10 15.35
C THR A 1102 21.59 -27.01 13.83
N ASP A 1103 20.48 -27.51 13.26
CA ASP A 1103 20.19 -27.39 11.83
C ASP A 1103 20.01 -25.92 11.40
N ASN A 1104 19.46 -25.09 12.30
CA ASN A 1104 19.41 -23.66 12.07
C ASN A 1104 20.80 -23.02 12.14
N LEU A 1105 21.64 -23.37 13.12
CA LEU A 1105 22.97 -22.78 13.29
C LEU A 1105 23.99 -23.23 12.21
N ILE A 1106 23.83 -24.43 11.65
CA ILE A 1106 24.75 -25.01 10.66
C ILE A 1106 24.26 -24.77 9.23
N TYR A 1107 22.97 -24.97 8.93
CA TYR A 1107 22.42 -24.92 7.57
C TYR A 1107 21.47 -23.75 7.31
N ASN A 1108 21.18 -22.90 8.32
CA ASN A 1108 20.13 -21.87 8.25
C ASN A 1108 18.72 -22.43 7.97
N ASN A 1109 18.37 -23.61 8.53
CA ASN A 1109 16.97 -24.06 8.57
C ASN A 1109 16.13 -23.09 9.42
N TRP A 1110 15.22 -22.35 8.79
CA TRP A 1110 14.45 -21.27 9.41
C TRP A 1110 13.38 -21.71 10.43
N LEU A 1111 13.05 -23.02 10.53
CA LEU A 1111 11.92 -23.51 11.32
C LEU A 1111 12.02 -23.11 12.81
N CYS A 1112 13.19 -23.29 13.41
CA CYS A 1112 13.45 -22.89 14.80
C CYS A 1112 13.16 -21.40 15.03
N THR A 1113 13.64 -20.53 14.12
CA THR A 1113 13.44 -19.08 14.19
C THR A 1113 11.97 -18.67 14.04
N ILE A 1114 11.20 -19.32 13.15
CA ILE A 1114 9.75 -19.06 13.03
C ILE A 1114 9.05 -19.43 14.34
N VAL A 1115 9.38 -20.58 14.93
CA VAL A 1115 8.77 -21.05 16.19
C VAL A 1115 9.09 -20.09 17.35
N THR A 1116 10.35 -19.70 17.54
CA THR A 1116 10.77 -18.85 18.67
C THR A 1116 10.42 -17.38 18.48
N SER A 1117 10.68 -16.82 17.30
CA SER A 1117 10.63 -15.36 17.08
C SER A 1117 9.29 -14.86 16.52
N VAL A 1118 8.39 -15.76 16.12
CA VAL A 1118 7.10 -15.39 15.51
C VAL A 1118 5.92 -16.12 16.18
N LEU A 1119 5.94 -17.45 16.24
CA LEU A 1119 4.82 -18.21 16.79
C LEU A 1119 4.69 -18.05 18.32
N LEU A 1120 5.80 -18.05 19.07
CA LEU A 1120 5.77 -17.84 20.53
C LEU A 1120 5.24 -16.43 20.93
N PRO A 1121 5.67 -15.32 20.30
CA PRO A 1121 5.04 -14.00 20.50
C PRO A 1121 3.55 -13.97 20.19
N LEU A 1122 3.12 -14.48 19.02
CA LEU A 1122 1.70 -14.54 18.64
C LEU A 1122 0.89 -15.39 19.63
N TRP A 1123 1.44 -16.52 20.07
CA TRP A 1123 0.86 -17.37 21.11
C TRP A 1123 0.67 -16.62 22.43
N CYS A 1124 1.66 -15.84 22.87
CA CYS A 1124 1.57 -15.02 24.09
C CYS A 1124 0.46 -13.95 23.98
N CYS A 1125 0.30 -13.35 22.80
CA CYS A 1125 -0.81 -12.43 22.53
C CYS A 1125 -2.17 -13.12 22.60
N PHE A 1126 -2.36 -14.27 21.93
CA PHE A 1126 -3.63 -15.03 22.00
C PHE A 1126 -3.94 -15.56 23.40
N TRP A 1127 -2.91 -16.01 24.15
CA TRP A 1127 -3.02 -16.41 25.55
C TRP A 1127 -3.55 -15.26 26.43
N THR A 1128 -3.00 -14.06 26.24
CA THR A 1128 -3.42 -12.83 26.93
C THR A 1128 -4.86 -12.43 26.59
N LEU A 1129 -5.23 -12.52 25.31
CA LEU A 1129 -6.58 -12.23 24.83
C LEU A 1129 -7.64 -13.16 25.44
N ILE A 1130 -7.28 -14.41 25.73
CA ILE A 1130 -8.17 -15.38 26.39
C ILE A 1130 -8.22 -15.14 27.91
N LEU A 1131 -7.08 -14.95 28.58
CA LEU A 1131 -7.00 -14.94 30.04
C LEU A 1131 -7.61 -13.71 30.71
N ASN A 1132 -7.66 -12.56 30.04
CA ASN A 1132 -8.01 -11.30 30.71
C ASN A 1132 -9.40 -11.34 31.39
N LYS A 1133 -9.49 -10.64 32.52
CA LYS A 1133 -10.69 -10.43 33.33
C LYS A 1133 -10.91 -8.93 33.44
N THR A 1134 -12.06 -8.44 32.99
CA THR A 1134 -12.45 -7.05 33.24
C THR A 1134 -12.45 -6.76 34.74
N LYS A 1135 -11.85 -5.63 35.14
CA LYS A 1135 -12.39 -4.91 36.30
C LYS A 1135 -13.82 -4.52 35.93
N ASN A 1136 -14.77 -4.80 36.81
CA ASN A 1136 -15.88 -3.88 36.96
C ASN A 1136 -15.25 -2.67 37.66
N GLU A 1137 -15.15 -1.54 36.97
CA GLU A 1137 -14.84 -0.29 37.65
C GLU A 1137 -16.08 0.09 38.48
N PRO A 1138 -15.93 0.40 39.79
CA PRO A 1138 -17.06 0.84 40.59
C PRO A 1138 -17.52 2.21 40.07
N LEU A 1139 -18.81 2.33 39.78
CA LEU A 1139 -19.42 3.60 39.40
C LEU A 1139 -19.14 4.66 40.48
N LEU A 1140 -18.49 5.75 40.09
CA LEU A 1140 -18.27 6.94 40.93
C LEU A 1140 -19.58 7.73 41.04
N SER A 1141 -20.56 7.18 41.76
CA SER A 1141 -21.94 7.67 41.80
C SER A 1141 -22.55 7.69 43.20
N SER A 1142 -21.80 8.08 44.24
CA SER A 1142 -22.33 8.11 45.63
C SER A 1142 -21.68 9.10 46.62
N THR A 1143 -21.02 10.18 46.16
CA THR A 1143 -20.38 11.19 47.04
C THR A 1143 -20.70 12.66 46.68
N SER A 1144 -21.95 12.96 46.36
CA SER A 1144 -22.45 14.36 46.35
C SER A 1144 -23.94 14.44 46.71
N LYS A 1145 -24.26 14.27 48.00
CA LYS A 1145 -25.56 14.60 48.62
C LYS A 1145 -25.51 14.50 50.16
N LYS A 1146 -24.87 15.49 50.80
CA LYS A 1146 -25.03 15.78 52.25
C LYS A 1146 -24.45 17.15 52.65
N MET A 1147 -24.93 18.20 52.00
CA MET A 1147 -25.02 19.56 52.52
C MET A 1147 -26.26 20.16 51.85
N ASP A 1148 -27.05 20.88 52.66
CA ASP A 1148 -28.51 21.10 52.53
C ASP A 1148 -29.36 19.83 52.78
#